data_AF-A0A084WDY6-F1
#
_entry.id   AF-A0A084WDY6-F1
#
_cell.length_a   1.000
_cell.length_b   1.000
_cell.length_c   1.000
_cell.angle_alpha   90.00
_cell.angle_beta   90.00
_cell.angle_gamma   90.00
#
_symmetry.space_group_name_H-M   'P 1'
#
loop_
_entity.id
_entity.type
_entity.pdbx_description
1 polymer ?
#
loop_
_entity_poly.entity_id
_entity_poly.type
_entity_poly.pdbx_seq_one_letter_code
_entity_poly.pdbx_strand_id
1 'polypeptide(L)'
;MTDNNTLFRGLLQKPYEPTFVPKSDGKLYYDLPDAYLTDQYRPFGASFQSRFGTNAEQRVPFPSVSMPDLSFADVVSRRGHFSVFNAAHRRAASSLIQLFLDQPDPTALSALAAYSRDRLNAPLFQYALAIALIHRNDTRDVEIPSVLELFPDRFVDPAVFPLLREEGNLVDRGNRRAIDIPRNYTASERVEEQRVAYWREDVGLSLHHWHWHLVYPSSGPDRVVRKDRRGELFYHMHQQMIARYNIERFANGLPWTVSFAHLRERIPEAYFPKIIRSSDGRAFSCRYANQLMADVNRTEDQSTVKIADMEVWIRRIFEAIDSGVAQTTNGDRVQLNNKEGIDILGDILEASTLSINFDYYGDYHQNGHVMLGYIHDPDNSYLEGVGVMGDLTTTMRDPLFYRWHQHIDDIFVRHKQRLPAYTASDLAFADITVDSFDVQLNRPNAPKNTLLTFWQRSQFDLGTGLDFVPEGNLFVTFTHIQHAPFSYRFQVTNRSDRTKRGTARLFLGPKVNERRQTLPFKDQRRHMVELDKFMLDLRPGANSIVRRSDQSNLTIPYERTFRNIAASSQPGTEVFQFCNCGWPNHMLLPKGSPDGLEYDFFVLISDYNQDRVEEFNENDTCNDAHMFCGLRDRRFPDARSMGYPFDRFTPSSVKSLQEFARPYGNMKTTPVTIRFTNTVIART
;
A
#
# COMPACT_ATOMS: atom_id res chain seq x y z
N MET A 1 -32.80 -16.30 -0.01
CA MET A 1 -32.13 -14.99 -0.14
C MET A 1 -30.91 -15.20 -1.01
N THR A 2 -30.68 -14.32 -1.98
CA THR A 2 -29.44 -14.32 -2.77
C THR A 2 -28.30 -13.94 -1.84
N ASP A 3 -27.22 -14.71 -1.85
CA ASP A 3 -26.04 -14.41 -1.05
C ASP A 3 -25.42 -13.06 -1.44
N ASN A 4 -24.88 -12.32 -0.47
CA ASN A 4 -24.30 -11.00 -0.68
C ASN A 4 -23.17 -11.04 -1.73
N ASN A 5 -22.33 -12.09 -1.75
CA ASN A 5 -21.28 -12.20 -2.77
C ASN A 5 -21.87 -12.27 -4.17
N THR A 6 -23.01 -12.95 -4.37
CA THR A 6 -23.66 -13.01 -5.68
C THR A 6 -24.15 -11.62 -6.11
N LEU A 7 -24.68 -10.82 -5.18
CA LEU A 7 -25.17 -9.47 -5.47
C LEU A 7 -24.08 -8.53 -5.97
N PHE A 8 -22.85 -8.66 -5.46
CA PHE A 8 -21.76 -7.72 -5.74
C PHE A 8 -20.68 -8.23 -6.69
N ARG A 9 -20.44 -9.55 -6.77
CA ARG A 9 -19.35 -10.13 -7.57
C ARG A 9 -19.38 -9.71 -9.04
N GLY A 10 -20.56 -9.64 -9.65
CA GLY A 10 -20.73 -9.18 -11.02
C GLY A 10 -20.46 -7.68 -11.23
N LEU A 11 -20.67 -6.88 -10.18
CA LEU A 11 -20.39 -5.44 -10.19
C LEU A 11 -18.90 -5.15 -10.04
N LEU A 12 -18.18 -6.02 -9.33
CA LEU A 12 -16.74 -5.95 -9.04
C LEU A 12 -15.88 -6.75 -10.04
N GLN A 13 -16.25 -6.80 -11.32
CA GLN A 13 -15.40 -7.38 -12.38
C GLN A 13 -15.67 -6.69 -13.71
N LYS A 14 -14.75 -6.85 -14.68
CA LYS A 14 -14.85 -6.32 -16.05
C LYS A 14 -15.39 -4.88 -16.07
N PRO A 15 -14.65 -3.90 -15.51
CA PRO A 15 -15.22 -2.60 -15.15
C PRO A 15 -15.83 -1.81 -16.31
N TYR A 16 -15.39 -2.07 -17.55
CA TYR A 16 -15.92 -1.37 -18.72
C TYR A 16 -17.01 -2.15 -19.47
N GLU A 17 -17.12 -3.46 -19.30
CA GLU A 17 -18.27 -4.24 -19.77
C GLU A 17 -19.55 -3.84 -19.03
N PRO A 18 -20.64 -3.47 -19.73
CA PRO A 18 -21.88 -3.11 -19.07
C PRO A 18 -22.47 -4.21 -18.18
N THR A 19 -23.31 -3.81 -17.23
CA THR A 19 -23.89 -4.69 -16.20
C THR A 19 -24.82 -5.75 -16.79
N PHE A 20 -25.45 -5.48 -17.95
CA PHE A 20 -26.29 -6.43 -18.69
C PHE A 20 -25.50 -7.52 -19.45
N VAL A 21 -24.18 -7.41 -19.55
CA VAL A 21 -23.34 -8.47 -20.12
C VAL A 21 -23.16 -9.57 -19.07
N PRO A 22 -23.23 -10.87 -19.42
CA PRO A 22 -22.98 -11.96 -18.49
C PRO A 22 -21.64 -11.81 -17.78
N LYS A 23 -21.58 -12.35 -16.57
CA LYS A 23 -20.53 -12.14 -15.58
C LYS A 23 -20.03 -13.51 -15.08
N SER A 24 -18.80 -13.56 -14.59
CA SER A 24 -18.18 -14.78 -14.03
C SER A 24 -18.19 -15.95 -15.03
N ASP A 25 -17.52 -15.78 -16.16
CA ASP A 25 -17.46 -16.76 -17.27
C ASP A 25 -18.84 -17.10 -17.85
N GLY A 26 -19.75 -16.12 -17.86
CA GLY A 26 -21.13 -16.28 -18.34
C GLY A 26 -22.09 -16.99 -17.38
N LYS A 27 -21.65 -17.31 -16.16
CA LYS A 27 -22.47 -18.02 -15.16
C LYS A 27 -23.44 -17.13 -14.42
N LEU A 28 -23.09 -15.86 -14.20
CA LEU A 28 -23.88 -14.89 -13.47
C LEU A 28 -24.53 -13.90 -14.44
N TYR A 29 -25.84 -13.70 -14.33
CA TYR A 29 -26.57 -12.70 -15.11
C TYR A 29 -27.44 -11.83 -14.22
N TYR A 30 -27.45 -10.53 -14.51
CA TYR A 30 -28.21 -9.54 -13.77
C TYR A 30 -29.45 -9.15 -14.56
N ASP A 31 -30.62 -9.44 -13.99
CA ASP A 31 -31.92 -9.10 -14.54
C ASP A 31 -32.22 -7.64 -14.19
N LEU A 32 -31.90 -6.75 -15.13
CA LEU A 32 -31.99 -5.29 -14.98
C LEU A 32 -33.31 -4.75 -15.53
N PRO A 33 -33.99 -3.84 -14.80
CA PRO A 33 -35.06 -3.02 -15.38
C PRO A 33 -34.55 -2.12 -16.52
N ASP A 34 -35.40 -1.79 -17.50
CA ASP A 34 -35.02 -0.94 -18.65
C ASP A 34 -34.44 0.43 -18.24
N ALA A 35 -34.88 0.97 -17.10
CA ALA A 35 -34.37 2.21 -16.54
C ALA A 35 -32.87 2.15 -16.18
N TYR A 36 -32.32 0.96 -15.94
CA TYR A 36 -30.90 0.76 -15.63
C TYR A 36 -30.03 0.84 -16.88
N LEU A 37 -30.59 0.58 -18.07
CA LEU A 37 -29.87 0.76 -19.32
C LEU A 37 -29.61 2.24 -19.55
N THR A 38 -28.35 2.56 -19.89
CA THR A 38 -27.97 3.90 -20.35
C THR A 38 -28.68 4.24 -21.64
N ASP A 39 -28.85 5.53 -21.94
CA ASP A 39 -29.67 6.00 -23.06
C ASP A 39 -29.26 5.38 -24.41
N GLN A 40 -27.96 5.16 -24.61
CA GLN A 40 -27.42 4.50 -25.80
C GLN A 40 -27.86 3.03 -25.98
N TYR A 41 -28.12 2.32 -24.88
CA TYR A 41 -28.41 0.88 -24.88
C TYR A 41 -29.88 0.55 -24.65
N ARG A 42 -30.67 1.49 -24.09
CA ARG A 42 -32.09 1.31 -23.83
C ARG A 42 -32.90 0.84 -25.06
N PRO A 43 -32.68 1.34 -26.30
CA PRO A 43 -33.41 0.86 -27.48
C PRO A 43 -33.19 -0.62 -27.82
N PHE A 44 -32.11 -1.23 -27.30
CA PHE A 44 -31.72 -2.61 -27.60
C PHE A 44 -31.96 -3.58 -26.44
N GLY A 45 -32.60 -3.14 -25.35
CA GLY A 45 -32.79 -3.93 -24.11
C GLY A 45 -33.36 -5.33 -24.35
N ALA A 46 -34.44 -5.43 -25.13
CA ALA A 46 -35.05 -6.72 -25.47
C ALA A 46 -34.10 -7.66 -26.24
N SER A 47 -33.27 -7.11 -27.14
CA SER A 47 -32.28 -7.88 -27.87
C SER A 47 -31.17 -8.40 -26.96
N PHE A 48 -30.69 -7.58 -26.02
CA PHE A 48 -29.68 -8.01 -25.04
C PHE A 48 -30.22 -9.09 -24.11
N GLN A 49 -31.47 -8.95 -23.63
CA GLN A 49 -32.10 -9.97 -22.80
C GLN A 49 -32.22 -11.31 -23.54
N SER A 50 -32.58 -11.29 -24.82
CA SER A 50 -32.64 -12.50 -25.65
C SER A 50 -31.25 -13.09 -25.92
N ARG A 51 -30.22 -12.28 -26.10
CA ARG A 51 -28.86 -12.73 -26.43
C ARG A 51 -28.12 -13.28 -25.22
N PHE A 52 -28.26 -12.63 -24.07
CA PHE A 52 -27.43 -12.87 -22.88
C PHE A 52 -28.18 -13.58 -21.74
N GLY A 53 -29.52 -13.47 -21.69
CA GLY A 53 -30.32 -13.94 -20.56
C GLY A 53 -30.75 -15.42 -20.61
N THR A 54 -30.50 -16.15 -21.70
CA THR A 54 -31.05 -17.51 -21.89
C THR A 54 -30.21 -18.65 -21.29
N ASN A 55 -28.90 -18.45 -21.07
CA ASN A 55 -27.97 -19.54 -20.74
C ASN A 55 -27.20 -19.34 -19.41
N ALA A 56 -27.61 -18.39 -18.57
CA ALA A 56 -26.92 -18.13 -17.31
C ALA A 56 -27.30 -19.15 -16.23
N GLU A 57 -26.29 -19.69 -15.52
CA GLU A 57 -26.47 -20.63 -14.41
C GLU A 57 -27.20 -19.97 -13.22
N GLN A 58 -26.88 -18.70 -12.95
CA GLN A 58 -27.41 -17.92 -11.84
C GLN A 58 -27.93 -16.57 -12.32
N ARG A 59 -29.14 -16.22 -11.91
CA ARG A 59 -29.81 -14.96 -12.25
C ARG A 59 -30.13 -14.17 -11.00
N VAL A 60 -29.85 -12.87 -11.01
CA VAL A 60 -30.16 -11.95 -9.91
C VAL A 60 -31.11 -10.87 -10.41
N PRO A 61 -32.38 -10.87 -9.98
CA PRO A 61 -33.30 -9.77 -10.26
C PRO A 61 -32.96 -8.55 -9.41
N PHE A 62 -32.80 -7.41 -10.05
CA PHE A 62 -32.66 -6.13 -9.36
C PHE A 62 -34.00 -5.40 -9.25
N PRO A 63 -34.36 -4.86 -8.07
CA PRO A 63 -35.55 -4.05 -7.92
C PRO A 63 -35.42 -2.74 -8.71
N SER A 64 -36.55 -2.10 -9.01
CA SER A 64 -36.51 -0.73 -9.52
C SER A 64 -36.01 0.22 -8.42
N VAL A 65 -35.14 1.16 -8.78
CA VAL A 65 -34.64 2.21 -7.87
C VAL A 65 -35.19 3.56 -8.27
N SER A 66 -35.40 4.43 -7.28
CA SER A 66 -35.53 5.87 -7.55
C SER A 66 -34.22 6.36 -8.14
N MET A 67 -34.27 7.15 -9.21
CA MET A 67 -33.05 7.60 -9.88
C MET A 67 -32.27 8.55 -8.96
N PRO A 68 -31.05 8.18 -8.51
CA PRO A 68 -30.21 9.08 -7.73
C PRO A 68 -29.72 10.24 -8.61
N ASP A 69 -29.49 11.39 -8.00
CA ASP A 69 -28.67 12.43 -8.64
C ASP A 69 -27.20 12.01 -8.59
N LEU A 70 -26.59 11.85 -9.77
CA LEU A 70 -25.19 11.46 -9.94
C LEU A 70 -24.33 12.59 -10.51
N SER A 71 -24.88 13.81 -10.65
CA SER A 71 -24.20 14.95 -11.28
C SER A 71 -22.89 15.36 -10.58
N PHE A 72 -22.74 15.05 -9.28
CA PHE A 72 -21.51 15.27 -8.53
C PHE A 72 -20.30 14.50 -9.12
N ALA A 73 -20.55 13.44 -9.90
CA ALA A 73 -19.51 12.61 -10.52
C ALA A 73 -19.16 13.04 -11.95
N ASP A 74 -19.84 14.03 -12.53
CA ASP A 74 -19.59 14.53 -13.90
C ASP A 74 -18.21 15.18 -14.07
N VAL A 75 -17.49 15.39 -12.97
CA VAL A 75 -16.08 15.83 -12.95
C VAL A 75 -15.13 14.86 -13.66
N VAL A 76 -15.54 13.60 -13.85
CA VAL A 76 -14.75 12.59 -14.56
C VAL A 76 -15.64 11.70 -15.42
N SER A 77 -15.33 11.63 -16.71
CA SER A 77 -16.10 10.80 -17.66
C SER A 77 -15.95 9.30 -17.37
N ARG A 78 -16.88 8.47 -17.87
CA ARG A 78 -16.87 7.01 -17.69
C ARG A 78 -15.51 6.34 -17.96
N ARG A 79 -14.77 6.84 -18.96
CA ARG A 79 -13.47 6.31 -19.42
C ARG A 79 -12.27 7.20 -19.05
N GLY A 80 -12.52 8.37 -18.44
CA GLY A 80 -11.48 9.31 -18.03
C GLY A 80 -10.59 8.78 -16.91
N HIS A 81 -9.50 9.49 -16.65
CA HIS A 81 -8.61 9.17 -15.53
C HIS A 81 -9.23 9.63 -14.21
N PHE A 82 -9.30 8.73 -13.23
CA PHE A 82 -9.67 9.07 -11.87
C PHE A 82 -8.43 8.99 -10.99
N SER A 83 -8.27 10.01 -10.15
CA SER A 83 -7.15 10.18 -9.23
C SER A 83 -7.67 10.68 -7.89
N VAL A 84 -7.36 10.00 -6.80
CA VAL A 84 -7.62 10.54 -5.46
C VAL A 84 -6.64 11.66 -5.08
N PHE A 85 -5.64 12.00 -5.90
CA PHE A 85 -4.84 13.20 -5.67
C PHE A 85 -5.55 14.46 -6.20
N ASN A 86 -6.48 14.33 -7.15
CA ASN A 86 -7.30 15.44 -7.60
C ASN A 86 -8.44 15.71 -6.60
N ALA A 87 -8.51 16.93 -6.08
CA ALA A 87 -9.51 17.33 -5.08
C ALA A 87 -10.97 17.19 -5.58
N ALA A 88 -11.26 17.49 -6.85
CA ALA A 88 -12.60 17.33 -7.42
C ALA A 88 -13.00 15.85 -7.49
N HIS A 89 -12.08 14.98 -7.91
CA HIS A 89 -12.29 13.53 -7.92
C HIS A 89 -12.49 12.97 -6.51
N ARG A 90 -11.72 13.43 -5.50
CA ARG A 90 -11.92 13.05 -4.09
C ARG A 90 -13.30 13.45 -3.57
N ARG A 91 -13.80 14.64 -3.93
CA ARG A 91 -15.16 15.07 -3.56
C ARG A 91 -16.21 14.15 -4.19
N ALA A 92 -16.09 13.84 -5.47
CA ALA A 92 -17.00 12.93 -6.16
C ALA A 92 -16.99 11.52 -5.53
N ALA A 93 -15.81 11.00 -5.19
CA ALA A 93 -15.67 9.74 -4.46
C ALA A 93 -16.34 9.78 -3.08
N SER A 94 -16.12 10.86 -2.33
CA SER A 94 -16.72 11.05 -1.00
C SER A 94 -18.26 11.03 -1.06
N SER A 95 -18.85 11.73 -2.02
CA SER A 95 -20.29 11.73 -2.26
C SER A 95 -20.83 10.36 -2.65
N LEU A 96 -20.13 9.64 -3.54
CA LEU A 96 -20.53 8.29 -3.95
C LEU A 96 -20.44 7.28 -2.81
N ILE A 97 -19.37 7.35 -2.00
CA ILE A 97 -19.20 6.51 -0.81
C ILE A 97 -20.34 6.76 0.16
N GLN A 98 -20.66 8.03 0.46
CA GLN A 98 -21.77 8.40 1.34
C GLN A 98 -23.09 7.82 0.80
N LEU A 99 -23.37 7.98 -0.50
CA LEU A 99 -24.58 7.49 -1.14
C LEU A 99 -24.74 5.96 -0.99
N PHE A 100 -23.67 5.18 -1.15
CA PHE A 100 -23.68 3.73 -0.92
C PHE A 100 -23.82 3.35 0.55
N LEU A 101 -23.16 4.11 1.41
CA LEU A 101 -23.17 3.93 2.86
C LEU A 101 -24.53 4.22 3.49
N ASP A 102 -25.36 5.05 2.86
CA ASP A 102 -26.71 5.43 3.32
C ASP A 102 -27.82 4.44 2.92
N GLN A 103 -27.49 3.43 2.12
CA GLN A 103 -28.49 2.44 1.71
C GLN A 103 -28.93 1.56 2.90
N PRO A 104 -30.22 1.20 2.99
CA PRO A 104 -30.75 0.53 4.18
C PRO A 104 -30.24 -0.91 4.36
N ASP A 105 -29.95 -1.60 3.26
CA ASP A 105 -29.54 -3.02 3.25
C ASP A 105 -28.71 -3.36 1.99
N PRO A 106 -28.11 -4.57 1.92
CA PRO A 106 -27.28 -4.97 0.79
C PRO A 106 -28.05 -5.09 -0.53
N THR A 107 -29.36 -5.34 -0.50
CA THR A 107 -30.19 -5.44 -1.71
C THR A 107 -30.42 -4.06 -2.31
N ALA A 108 -30.78 -3.07 -1.49
CA ALA A 108 -30.90 -1.68 -1.92
C ALA A 108 -29.56 -1.11 -2.41
N LEU A 109 -28.46 -1.43 -1.70
CA LEU A 109 -27.11 -1.06 -2.10
C LEU A 109 -26.73 -1.65 -3.46
N SER A 110 -26.89 -2.96 -3.65
CA SER A 110 -26.53 -3.62 -4.91
C SER A 110 -27.37 -3.12 -6.08
N ALA A 111 -28.65 -2.82 -5.87
CA ALA A 111 -29.52 -2.21 -6.88
C ALA A 111 -29.03 -0.82 -7.28
N LEU A 112 -28.73 0.05 -6.31
CA LEU A 112 -28.18 1.38 -6.58
C LEU A 112 -26.81 1.32 -7.26
N ALA A 113 -25.96 0.39 -6.82
CA ALA A 113 -24.65 0.16 -7.42
C ALA A 113 -24.78 -0.32 -8.88
N ALA A 114 -25.68 -1.27 -9.16
CA ALA A 114 -25.96 -1.74 -10.52
C ALA A 114 -26.49 -0.61 -11.43
N TYR A 115 -27.35 0.27 -10.92
CA TYR A 115 -27.83 1.44 -11.67
C TYR A 115 -26.68 2.41 -11.99
N SER A 116 -25.80 2.66 -11.02
CA SER A 116 -24.75 3.67 -11.11
C SER A 116 -23.54 3.21 -11.93
N ARG A 117 -23.21 1.91 -11.89
CA ARG A 117 -22.00 1.32 -12.48
C ARG A 117 -21.75 1.70 -13.94
N ASP A 118 -22.79 1.65 -14.78
CA ASP A 118 -22.63 1.89 -16.21
C ASP A 118 -22.67 3.37 -16.60
N ARG A 119 -22.99 4.25 -15.66
CA ARG A 119 -23.08 5.71 -15.82
C ARG A 119 -21.83 6.44 -15.32
N LEU A 120 -21.18 5.88 -14.31
CA LEU A 120 -20.06 6.49 -13.61
C LEU A 120 -18.70 6.10 -14.20
N ASN A 121 -17.66 6.87 -13.86
CA ASN A 121 -16.28 6.48 -14.07
C ASN A 121 -15.97 5.15 -13.37
N ALA A 122 -15.38 4.20 -14.12
CA ALA A 122 -15.22 2.84 -13.61
C ALA A 122 -14.26 2.75 -12.40
N PRO A 123 -13.05 3.36 -12.40
CA PRO A 123 -12.22 3.40 -11.21
C PRO A 123 -12.87 4.12 -10.00
N LEU A 124 -13.57 5.24 -10.22
CA LEU A 124 -14.33 5.94 -9.18
C LEU A 124 -15.39 5.02 -8.55
N PHE A 125 -16.17 4.32 -9.37
CA PHE A 125 -17.20 3.39 -8.92
C PHE A 125 -16.60 2.23 -8.11
N GLN A 126 -15.55 1.58 -8.65
CA GLN A 126 -14.91 0.45 -7.97
C GLN A 126 -14.28 0.87 -6.64
N TYR A 127 -13.63 2.04 -6.59
CA TYR A 127 -13.07 2.61 -5.36
C TYR A 127 -14.14 2.88 -4.30
N ALA A 128 -15.23 3.57 -4.69
CA ALA A 128 -16.29 3.93 -3.77
C ALA A 128 -17.08 2.70 -3.25
N LEU A 129 -17.37 1.74 -4.13
CA LEU A 129 -18.08 0.53 -3.76
C LEU A 129 -17.23 -0.35 -2.84
N ALA A 130 -15.93 -0.52 -3.13
CA ALA A 130 -15.02 -1.26 -2.26
C ALA A 130 -14.97 -0.65 -0.84
N ILE A 131 -14.84 0.68 -0.73
CA ILE A 131 -14.87 1.36 0.58
C ILE A 131 -16.21 1.13 1.28
N ALA A 132 -17.34 1.29 0.58
CA ALA A 132 -18.65 1.08 1.20
C ALA A 132 -18.81 -0.35 1.75
N LEU A 133 -18.39 -1.36 0.98
CA LEU A 133 -18.46 -2.77 1.38
C LEU A 133 -17.56 -3.09 2.58
N ILE A 134 -16.37 -2.47 2.67
CA ILE A 134 -15.46 -2.62 3.82
C ILE A 134 -16.06 -2.03 5.11
N HIS A 135 -16.83 -0.95 5.02
CA HIS A 135 -17.29 -0.19 6.20
C HIS A 135 -18.70 -0.54 6.66
N ARG A 136 -19.48 -1.24 5.83
CA ARG A 136 -20.83 -1.69 6.17
C ARG A 136 -20.79 -2.98 6.97
N ASN A 137 -21.57 -3.02 8.05
CA ASN A 137 -21.62 -4.19 8.94
C ASN A 137 -22.34 -5.40 8.30
N ASP A 138 -23.28 -5.14 7.39
CA ASP A 138 -24.10 -6.12 6.69
C ASP A 138 -23.47 -6.65 5.39
N THR A 139 -22.24 -6.24 5.08
CA THR A 139 -21.46 -6.71 3.92
C THR A 139 -20.04 -7.14 4.31
N ARG A 140 -19.82 -7.47 5.59
CA ARG A 140 -18.53 -7.96 6.12
C ARG A 140 -18.10 -9.32 5.57
N ASP A 141 -18.99 -9.95 4.81
CA ASP A 141 -18.85 -11.23 4.12
C ASP A 141 -18.95 -11.10 2.57
N VAL A 142 -18.88 -9.90 1.98
CA VAL A 142 -18.66 -9.66 0.52
C VAL A 142 -17.18 -9.60 0.08
N GLU A 143 -16.72 -10.58 -0.69
CA GLU A 143 -15.35 -10.64 -1.24
C GLU A 143 -15.08 -9.47 -2.19
N ILE A 144 -13.97 -8.76 -1.96
CA ILE A 144 -13.57 -7.58 -2.76
C ILE A 144 -12.31 -7.92 -3.56
N PRO A 145 -12.36 -7.84 -4.90
CA PRO A 145 -11.22 -8.23 -5.72
C PRO A 145 -10.06 -7.27 -5.53
N SER A 146 -8.86 -7.81 -5.70
CA SER A 146 -7.68 -6.96 -5.80
C SER A 146 -7.83 -6.01 -6.98
N VAL A 147 -7.33 -4.78 -6.86
CA VAL A 147 -7.31 -3.83 -7.98
C VAL A 147 -6.55 -4.36 -9.21
N LEU A 148 -5.67 -5.35 -9.02
CA LEU A 148 -5.03 -6.09 -10.12
C LEU A 148 -6.04 -6.82 -11.01
N GLU A 149 -7.09 -7.37 -10.42
CA GLU A 149 -8.16 -8.09 -11.13
C GLU A 149 -9.17 -7.15 -11.79
N LEU A 150 -9.15 -5.86 -11.43
CA LEU A 150 -10.04 -4.85 -12.00
C LEU A 150 -9.36 -4.02 -13.09
N PHE A 151 -8.12 -3.59 -12.84
CA PHE A 151 -7.38 -2.69 -13.72
C PHE A 151 -5.94 -3.19 -13.92
N PRO A 152 -5.76 -4.36 -14.55
CA PRO A 152 -4.45 -4.96 -14.73
C PRO A 152 -3.51 -4.10 -15.59
N ASP A 153 -4.07 -3.23 -16.44
CA ASP A 153 -3.35 -2.26 -17.26
C ASP A 153 -2.49 -1.27 -16.48
N ARG A 154 -2.67 -1.16 -15.16
CA ARG A 154 -1.86 -0.31 -14.28
C ARG A 154 -0.63 -1.00 -13.68
N PHE A 155 -0.53 -2.32 -13.83
CA PHE A 155 0.46 -3.12 -13.09
C PHE A 155 1.51 -3.80 -13.96
N VAL A 156 1.19 -4.06 -15.22
CA VAL A 156 2.04 -4.84 -16.14
C VAL A 156 2.35 -4.05 -17.40
N ASP A 157 3.42 -4.46 -18.10
CA ASP A 157 3.79 -3.90 -19.39
C ASP A 157 2.66 -4.06 -20.41
N PRO A 158 2.14 -2.98 -21.04
CA PRO A 158 1.04 -3.13 -21.98
C PRO A 158 1.37 -3.92 -23.25
N ALA A 159 2.65 -4.19 -23.54
CA ALA A 159 3.03 -5.09 -24.61
C ALA A 159 2.45 -6.52 -24.45
N VAL A 160 2.06 -6.92 -23.24
CA VAL A 160 1.43 -8.24 -23.01
C VAL A 160 -0.03 -8.29 -23.46
N PHE A 161 -0.76 -7.18 -23.50
CA PHE A 161 -2.20 -7.22 -23.76
C PHE A 161 -2.58 -7.67 -25.18
N PRO A 162 -1.90 -7.24 -26.26
CA PRO A 162 -2.12 -7.81 -27.59
C PRO A 162 -1.88 -9.33 -27.63
N LEU A 163 -0.84 -9.81 -26.94
CA LEU A 163 -0.51 -11.23 -26.87
C LEU A 163 -1.56 -12.03 -26.08
N LEU A 164 -2.07 -11.49 -24.97
CA LEU A 164 -3.15 -12.10 -24.20
C LEU A 164 -4.45 -12.14 -25.00
N ARG A 165 -4.74 -11.12 -25.82
CA ARG A 165 -5.88 -11.12 -26.74
C ARG A 165 -5.72 -12.18 -27.83
N GLU A 166 -4.55 -12.28 -28.43
CA GLU A 166 -4.23 -13.33 -29.40
C GLU A 166 -4.44 -14.72 -28.79
N GLU A 167 -3.83 -14.98 -27.64
CA GLU A 167 -3.93 -16.25 -26.91
C GLU A 167 -5.39 -16.55 -26.53
N GLY A 168 -6.12 -15.57 -26.02
CA GLY A 168 -7.50 -15.72 -25.57
C GLY A 168 -8.50 -16.02 -26.69
N ASN A 169 -8.26 -15.48 -27.90
CA ASN A 169 -9.13 -15.66 -29.07
C ASN A 169 -8.77 -16.87 -29.93
N LEU A 170 -7.49 -17.28 -29.97
CA LEU A 170 -7.03 -18.35 -30.86
C LEU A 170 -6.87 -19.70 -30.17
N VAL A 171 -6.67 -19.72 -28.84
CA VAL A 171 -6.29 -20.95 -28.11
C VAL A 171 -7.38 -21.33 -27.10
N ASP A 172 -7.77 -22.60 -27.14
CA ASP A 172 -8.71 -23.19 -26.17
C ASP A 172 -8.19 -23.03 -24.74
N ARG A 173 -9.11 -22.78 -23.79
CA ARG A 173 -8.79 -22.44 -22.39
C ARG A 173 -7.75 -23.35 -21.73
N GLY A 174 -7.81 -24.66 -21.96
CA GLY A 174 -6.89 -25.64 -21.35
C GLY A 174 -5.48 -25.65 -21.95
N ASN A 175 -5.29 -25.03 -23.12
CA ASN A 175 -4.03 -25.03 -23.87
C ASN A 175 -3.34 -23.66 -23.89
N ARG A 176 -3.94 -22.64 -23.25
CA ARG A 176 -3.39 -21.28 -23.22
C ARG A 176 -2.05 -21.26 -22.48
N ARG A 177 -1.05 -20.59 -23.04
CA ARG A 177 0.25 -20.36 -22.40
C ARG A 177 0.24 -19.06 -21.59
N ALA A 178 1.06 -19.02 -20.53
CA ALA A 178 1.31 -17.79 -19.82
C ALA A 178 2.25 -16.87 -20.62
N ILE A 179 1.93 -15.58 -20.69
CA ILE A 179 2.76 -14.58 -21.38
C ILE A 179 3.82 -14.03 -20.41
N ASP A 180 5.09 -14.08 -20.81
CA ASP A 180 6.21 -13.58 -19.99
C ASP A 180 6.28 -12.04 -20.00
N ILE A 181 6.33 -11.45 -18.81
CA ILE A 181 6.64 -10.03 -18.60
C ILE A 181 8.16 -9.86 -18.46
N PRO A 182 8.81 -9.08 -19.33
CA PRO A 182 10.24 -8.83 -19.22
C PRO A 182 10.56 -8.04 -17.94
N ARG A 183 11.66 -8.38 -17.25
CA ARG A 183 12.10 -7.64 -16.05
C ARG A 183 12.51 -6.19 -16.33
N ASN A 184 13.18 -5.98 -17.47
CA ASN A 184 13.64 -4.65 -17.88
C ASN A 184 12.76 -4.18 -19.05
N TYR A 185 11.72 -3.40 -18.74
CA TYR A 185 10.78 -2.85 -19.75
C TYR A 185 10.68 -1.32 -19.71
N THR A 186 10.91 -0.69 -18.56
CA THR A 186 10.83 0.77 -18.43
C THR A 186 12.13 1.47 -18.84
N ALA A 187 13.29 0.89 -18.53
CA ALA A 187 14.59 1.37 -18.99
C ALA A 187 15.62 0.23 -19.19
N SER A 188 16.69 0.54 -19.91
CA SER A 188 17.86 -0.34 -20.04
C SER A 188 18.83 -0.18 -18.86
N GLU A 189 19.80 -1.09 -18.74
CA GLU A 189 20.85 -1.05 -17.70
C GLU A 189 21.75 0.20 -17.77
N ARG A 190 21.66 1.00 -18.84
CA ARG A 190 22.35 2.30 -18.94
C ARG A 190 21.79 3.34 -17.96
N VAL A 191 20.56 3.17 -17.49
CA VAL A 191 19.94 4.05 -16.49
C VAL A 191 20.24 3.46 -15.12
N GLU A 192 21.01 4.17 -14.29
CA GLU A 192 21.42 3.67 -12.96
C GLU A 192 20.22 3.33 -12.07
N GLU A 193 19.18 4.16 -12.13
CA GLU A 193 17.94 3.93 -11.40
C GLU A 193 17.24 2.62 -11.80
N GLN A 194 17.52 2.03 -12.98
CA GLN A 194 16.96 0.72 -13.38
C GLN A 194 17.38 -0.41 -12.42
N ARG A 195 18.50 -0.27 -11.71
CA ARG A 195 19.01 -1.31 -10.80
C ARG A 195 18.04 -1.65 -9.66
N VAL A 196 17.18 -0.71 -9.28
CA VAL A 196 16.14 -0.88 -8.24
C VAL A 196 14.72 -0.91 -8.82
N ALA A 197 14.56 -1.13 -10.13
CA ALA A 197 13.25 -1.31 -10.77
C ALA A 197 12.50 -2.53 -10.20
N TYR A 198 13.20 -3.61 -9.83
CA TYR A 198 12.58 -4.77 -9.18
C TYR A 198 11.84 -4.45 -7.88
N TRP A 199 12.18 -3.33 -7.25
CA TRP A 199 11.50 -2.83 -6.06
C TRP A 199 10.36 -1.90 -6.49
N ARG A 200 10.69 -0.86 -7.27
CA ARG A 200 9.72 0.19 -7.66
C ARG A 200 8.52 -0.35 -8.45
N GLU A 201 8.78 -1.33 -9.29
CA GLU A 201 7.83 -1.89 -10.24
C GLU A 201 7.28 -3.26 -9.79
N ASP A 202 7.56 -3.65 -8.54
CA ASP A 202 6.94 -4.83 -7.95
C ASP A 202 5.41 -4.63 -7.84
N VAL A 203 4.68 -5.61 -8.36
CA VAL A 203 3.21 -5.57 -8.40
C VAL A 203 2.65 -5.64 -6.98
N GLY A 204 3.19 -6.51 -6.12
CA GLY A 204 2.72 -6.69 -4.74
C GLY A 204 2.93 -5.43 -3.90
N LEU A 205 4.03 -4.72 -4.13
CA LEU A 205 4.30 -3.47 -3.45
C LEU A 205 3.37 -2.33 -3.88
N SER A 206 3.13 -2.20 -5.19
CA SER A 206 2.13 -1.25 -5.71
C SER A 206 0.73 -1.56 -5.17
N LEU A 207 0.38 -2.86 -5.05
CA LEU A 207 -0.86 -3.31 -4.45
C LEU A 207 -0.94 -2.96 -2.96
N HIS A 208 0.11 -3.17 -2.18
CA HIS A 208 0.13 -2.78 -0.78
C HIS A 208 -0.18 -1.29 -0.61
N HIS A 209 0.49 -0.42 -1.36
CA HIS A 209 0.27 1.02 -1.30
C HIS A 209 -1.15 1.43 -1.67
N TRP A 210 -1.72 0.84 -2.73
CA TRP A 210 -3.13 1.08 -3.08
C TRP A 210 -4.08 0.62 -1.97
N HIS A 211 -3.91 -0.59 -1.44
CA HIS A 211 -4.78 -1.12 -0.38
C HIS A 211 -4.64 -0.32 0.92
N TRP A 212 -3.45 0.16 1.25
CA TRP A 212 -3.23 1.01 2.42
C TRP A 212 -4.06 2.30 2.31
N HIS A 213 -4.01 2.98 1.16
CA HIS A 213 -4.81 4.18 0.92
C HIS A 213 -6.31 3.91 0.68
N LEU A 214 -6.69 2.68 0.34
CA LEU A 214 -8.10 2.25 0.34
C LEU A 214 -8.64 2.11 1.77
N VAL A 215 -7.83 1.54 2.68
CA VAL A 215 -8.18 1.35 4.09
C VAL A 215 -8.11 2.68 4.86
N TYR A 216 -7.12 3.52 4.57
CA TYR A 216 -6.89 4.81 5.19
C TYR A 216 -7.02 5.96 4.17
N PRO A 217 -8.22 6.21 3.61
CA PRO A 217 -8.41 7.27 2.64
C PRO A 217 -8.28 8.65 3.30
N SER A 218 -7.73 9.62 2.57
CA SER A 218 -7.56 11.01 3.05
C SER A 218 -8.87 11.79 3.11
N SER A 219 -9.90 11.36 2.37
CA SER A 219 -11.21 12.03 2.29
C SER A 219 -12.36 11.03 2.23
N GLY A 220 -13.52 11.45 2.72
CA GLY A 220 -14.74 10.65 2.71
C GLY A 220 -15.61 10.99 3.90
N PRO A 221 -16.70 10.23 4.12
CA PRO A 221 -17.48 10.31 5.35
C PRO A 221 -16.60 10.12 6.60
N ASP A 222 -16.92 10.83 7.69
CA ASP A 222 -16.10 10.81 8.91
C ASP A 222 -15.86 9.38 9.44
N ARG A 223 -16.91 8.53 9.41
CA ARG A 223 -16.83 7.12 9.81
C ARG A 223 -15.88 6.26 8.96
N VAL A 224 -15.51 6.72 7.77
CA VAL A 224 -14.54 6.06 6.88
C VAL A 224 -13.14 6.54 7.20
N VAL A 225 -12.93 7.86 7.26
CA VAL A 225 -11.60 8.48 7.41
C VAL A 225 -11.06 8.40 8.83
N ARG A 226 -11.92 8.60 9.85
CA ARG A 226 -11.54 8.64 11.26
C ARG A 226 -11.19 7.25 11.80
N LYS A 227 -9.96 6.83 11.56
CA LYS A 227 -9.36 5.62 12.10
C LYS A 227 -8.29 5.94 13.14
N ASP A 228 -8.07 5.00 14.05
CA ASP A 228 -7.09 5.17 15.13
C ASP A 228 -5.69 5.44 14.57
N ARG A 229 -5.09 6.56 15.01
CA ARG A 229 -3.71 6.97 14.71
C ARG A 229 -3.34 6.94 13.22
N ARG A 230 -4.30 7.29 12.35
CA ARG A 230 -4.15 7.17 10.90
C ARG A 230 -3.08 8.12 10.33
N GLY A 231 -2.89 9.29 10.92
CA GLY A 231 -1.87 10.25 10.52
C GLY A 231 -0.47 9.79 10.96
N GLU A 232 -0.35 9.17 12.13
CA GLU A 232 0.92 8.56 12.55
C GLU A 232 1.26 7.35 11.68
N LEU A 233 0.25 6.56 11.30
CA LEU A 233 0.42 5.42 10.39
C LEU A 233 0.82 5.87 8.98
N PHE A 234 0.29 7.00 8.50
CA PHE A 234 0.73 7.61 7.25
C PHE A 234 2.23 7.91 7.28
N TYR A 235 2.69 8.58 8.33
CA TYR A 235 4.12 8.82 8.53
C TYR A 235 4.90 7.49 8.58
N HIS A 236 4.50 6.55 9.44
CA HIS A 236 5.27 5.34 9.72
C HIS A 236 5.40 4.42 8.51
N MET A 237 4.30 4.17 7.80
CA MET A 237 4.29 3.30 6.62
C MET A 237 5.23 3.87 5.54
N HIS A 238 5.12 5.17 5.23
CA HIS A 238 5.97 5.82 4.23
C HIS A 238 7.43 5.97 4.70
N GLN A 239 7.68 6.22 5.98
CA GLN A 239 9.03 6.25 6.56
C GLN A 239 9.73 4.90 6.39
N GLN A 240 9.03 3.80 6.70
CA GLN A 240 9.56 2.45 6.53
C GLN A 240 9.78 2.10 5.06
N MET A 241 8.89 2.57 4.19
CA MET A 241 9.01 2.42 2.74
C MET A 241 10.28 3.10 2.20
N ILE A 242 10.55 4.35 2.60
CA ILE A 242 11.77 5.08 2.23
C ILE A 242 13.02 4.42 2.82
N ALA A 243 12.98 3.99 4.08
CA ALA A 243 14.08 3.28 4.71
C ALA A 243 14.43 1.98 3.96
N ARG A 244 13.42 1.18 3.61
CA ARG A 244 13.58 -0.05 2.79
C ARG A 244 14.13 0.28 1.40
N TYR A 245 13.61 1.31 0.74
CA TYR A 245 14.12 1.74 -0.56
C TYR A 245 15.59 2.17 -0.50
N ASN A 246 16.00 2.95 0.51
CA ASN A 246 17.40 3.35 0.69
C ASN A 246 18.32 2.15 0.96
N ILE A 247 17.87 1.15 1.72
CA ILE A 247 18.63 -0.10 1.90
C ILE A 247 18.86 -0.81 0.55
N GLU A 248 17.83 -0.85 -0.30
CA GLU A 248 17.94 -1.45 -1.63
C GLU A 248 18.86 -0.63 -2.55
N ARG A 249 18.84 0.71 -2.44
CA ARG A 249 19.80 1.58 -3.13
C ARG A 249 21.23 1.24 -2.73
N PHE A 250 21.53 1.15 -1.44
CA PHE A 250 22.86 0.76 -0.95
C PHE A 250 23.28 -0.62 -1.47
N ALA A 251 22.34 -1.58 -1.50
CA ALA A 251 22.61 -2.93 -2.01
C ALA A 251 22.93 -2.96 -3.51
N ASN A 252 22.47 -1.98 -4.28
CA ASN A 252 22.70 -1.85 -5.72
C ASN A 252 23.70 -0.74 -6.08
N GLY A 253 24.49 -0.28 -5.12
CA GLY A 253 25.54 0.72 -5.34
C GLY A 253 25.02 2.12 -5.70
N LEU A 254 23.79 2.43 -5.31
CA LEU A 254 23.18 3.75 -5.47
C LEU A 254 23.25 4.51 -4.13
N PRO A 255 23.56 5.82 -4.15
CA PRO A 255 23.56 6.63 -2.93
C PRO A 255 22.14 6.70 -2.35
N TRP A 256 22.01 7.22 -1.13
CA TRP A 256 20.70 7.47 -0.53
C TRP A 256 19.79 8.32 -1.42
N THR A 257 18.50 8.29 -1.13
CA THR A 257 17.54 9.13 -1.84
C THR A 257 17.75 10.59 -1.48
N VAL A 258 17.86 11.45 -2.50
CA VAL A 258 17.98 12.90 -2.30
C VAL A 258 16.58 13.50 -2.16
N SER A 259 16.35 14.18 -1.05
CA SER A 259 15.11 14.92 -0.76
C SER A 259 14.75 15.91 -1.89
N PHE A 260 13.47 16.00 -2.26
CA PHE A 260 12.97 17.03 -3.20
C PHE A 260 12.31 18.19 -2.45
N ALA A 261 13.11 18.89 -1.64
CA ALA A 261 12.64 20.00 -0.79
C ALA A 261 12.53 21.34 -1.54
N HIS A 262 13.28 21.51 -2.63
CA HIS A 262 13.32 22.73 -3.41
C HIS A 262 12.49 22.57 -4.68
N LEU A 263 11.20 22.94 -4.60
CA LEU A 263 10.21 22.70 -5.65
C LEU A 263 10.57 23.31 -7.02
N ARG A 264 11.45 24.31 -7.04
CA ARG A 264 11.88 25.03 -8.27
C ARG A 264 13.17 24.48 -8.88
N GLU A 265 13.76 23.43 -8.30
CA GLU A 265 14.94 22.78 -8.86
C GLU A 265 14.57 21.81 -9.99
N ARG A 266 15.52 21.63 -10.91
CA ARG A 266 15.40 20.63 -11.98
C ARG A 266 15.38 19.24 -11.36
N ILE A 267 14.52 18.37 -11.88
CA ILE A 267 14.43 16.97 -11.48
C ILE A 267 15.28 16.14 -12.44
N PRO A 268 16.49 15.68 -12.06
CA PRO A 268 17.38 14.98 -12.99
C PRO A 268 16.81 13.64 -13.46
N GLU A 269 16.05 12.96 -12.60
CA GLU A 269 15.52 11.63 -12.87
C GLU A 269 14.38 11.69 -13.91
N ALA A 270 14.59 11.08 -15.07
CA ALA A 270 13.53 10.78 -16.02
C ALA A 270 12.80 9.47 -15.63
N TYR A 271 11.55 9.33 -16.07
CA TYR A 271 10.84 8.06 -15.96
C TYR A 271 9.83 7.87 -17.10
N PHE A 272 9.89 6.71 -17.75
CA PHE A 272 9.03 6.35 -18.87
C PHE A 272 8.25 5.08 -18.51
N PRO A 273 7.06 5.21 -17.92
CA PRO A 273 6.36 4.11 -17.25
C PRO A 273 5.93 2.98 -18.20
N LYS A 274 5.78 3.28 -19.50
CA LYS A 274 5.21 2.40 -20.53
C LYS A 274 3.73 2.06 -20.35
N ILE A 275 3.13 2.30 -19.19
CA ILE A 275 1.74 1.98 -18.85
C ILE A 275 0.75 2.71 -19.77
N ILE A 276 -0.25 1.98 -20.28
CA ILE A 276 -1.33 2.50 -21.13
C ILE A 276 -2.68 2.13 -20.51
N ARG A 277 -3.55 3.11 -20.33
CA ARG A 277 -4.89 2.92 -19.77
C ARG A 277 -5.77 2.21 -20.79
N SER A 278 -6.32 1.07 -20.39
CA SER A 278 -7.25 0.27 -21.22
C SER A 278 -8.56 1.01 -21.52
N SER A 279 -8.90 2.00 -20.68
CA SER A 279 -10.16 2.71 -20.70
C SER A 279 -10.34 3.61 -21.92
N ASP A 280 -9.27 4.30 -22.32
CA ASP A 280 -9.27 5.33 -23.37
C ASP A 280 -8.03 5.25 -24.30
N GLY A 281 -7.12 4.29 -24.07
CA GLY A 281 -5.91 4.11 -24.87
C GLY A 281 -4.84 5.18 -24.66
N ARG A 282 -4.96 6.01 -23.62
CA ARG A 282 -3.96 7.03 -23.28
C ARG A 282 -2.86 6.45 -22.39
N ALA A 283 -1.62 6.84 -22.64
CA ALA A 283 -0.50 6.49 -21.77
C ALA A 283 -0.57 7.24 -20.44
N PHE A 284 0.02 6.66 -19.39
CA PHE A 284 0.52 7.49 -18.31
C PHE A 284 1.75 8.24 -18.84
N SER A 285 1.68 9.56 -18.79
CA SER A 285 2.71 10.41 -19.38
C SER A 285 4.07 10.17 -18.73
N CYS A 286 5.10 10.21 -19.56
CA CYS A 286 6.49 10.13 -19.11
C CYS A 286 6.98 11.49 -18.58
N ARG A 287 7.98 11.44 -17.71
CA ARG A 287 8.76 12.62 -17.28
C ARG A 287 10.13 12.56 -17.93
N TYR A 288 10.48 13.57 -18.72
CA TYR A 288 11.83 13.72 -19.29
C TYR A 288 12.82 14.21 -18.21
N ALA A 289 14.11 13.98 -18.44
CA ALA A 289 15.15 14.44 -17.53
C ALA A 289 15.14 15.97 -17.43
N ASN A 290 15.44 16.49 -16.23
CA ASN A 290 15.61 17.91 -15.94
C ASN A 290 14.37 18.79 -16.15
N GLN A 291 13.18 18.19 -16.13
CA GLN A 291 11.92 18.94 -16.05
C GLN A 291 11.81 19.70 -14.73
N LEU A 292 11.05 20.79 -14.75
CA LEU A 292 10.78 21.66 -13.61
C LEU A 292 9.31 21.49 -13.22
N MET A 293 9.04 21.48 -11.92
CA MET A 293 7.68 21.65 -11.43
C MET A 293 7.14 23.02 -11.90
N ALA A 294 5.88 23.05 -12.30
CA ALA A 294 5.18 24.25 -12.75
C ALA A 294 3.84 24.38 -12.01
N ASP A 295 3.28 25.59 -11.99
CA ASP A 295 1.92 25.81 -11.54
C ASP A 295 0.96 25.00 -12.41
N VAL A 296 0.03 24.28 -11.79
CA VAL A 296 -1.01 23.52 -12.49
C VAL A 296 -2.22 24.42 -12.64
N ASN A 297 -2.71 24.57 -13.87
CA ASN A 297 -3.92 25.32 -14.20
C ASN A 297 -4.75 24.57 -15.24
N ARG A 298 -5.31 23.43 -14.85
CA ARG A 298 -6.12 22.55 -15.70
C ARG A 298 -7.59 22.73 -15.34
N THR A 299 -8.23 23.71 -15.96
CA THR A 299 -9.62 24.10 -15.64
C THR A 299 -10.59 22.96 -15.93
N GLU A 300 -10.37 22.23 -17.03
CA GLU A 300 -11.19 21.10 -17.46
C GLU A 300 -11.15 19.94 -16.45
N ASP A 301 -10.00 19.73 -15.80
CA ASP A 301 -9.81 18.71 -14.76
C ASP A 301 -10.13 19.25 -13.34
N GLN A 302 -10.58 20.50 -13.24
CA GLN A 302 -10.82 21.23 -11.98
C GLN A 302 -9.61 21.17 -11.03
N SER A 303 -8.40 21.30 -11.59
CA SER A 303 -7.14 21.22 -10.84
C SER A 303 -6.35 22.50 -11.02
N THR A 304 -6.24 23.29 -9.95
CA THR A 304 -5.44 24.51 -9.90
C THR A 304 -4.58 24.53 -8.65
N VAL A 305 -3.26 24.55 -8.82
CA VAL A 305 -2.29 24.55 -7.74
C VAL A 305 -1.14 25.47 -8.12
N LYS A 306 -0.74 26.39 -7.23
CA LYS A 306 0.42 27.25 -7.44
C LYS A 306 1.58 26.85 -6.53
N ILE A 307 2.80 26.97 -7.04
CA ILE A 307 4.02 26.71 -6.26
C ILE A 307 4.08 27.69 -5.08
N ALA A 308 3.60 28.91 -5.26
CA ALA A 308 3.52 29.90 -4.20
C ALA A 308 2.63 29.44 -3.02
N ASP A 309 1.52 28.73 -3.27
CA ASP A 309 0.65 28.21 -2.21
C ASP A 309 1.37 27.10 -1.43
N MET A 310 2.06 26.21 -2.16
CA MET A 310 2.91 25.17 -1.57
C MET A 310 4.02 25.76 -0.68
N GLU A 311 4.66 26.85 -1.11
CA GLU A 311 5.69 27.59 -0.36
C GLU A 311 5.13 28.25 0.92
N VAL A 312 3.87 28.69 0.90
CA VAL A 312 3.17 29.23 2.08
C VAL A 312 2.83 28.11 3.06
N TRP A 313 2.24 27.01 2.58
CA TRP A 313 1.85 25.88 3.40
C TRP A 313 3.03 25.26 4.14
N ILE A 314 4.12 24.96 3.43
CA ILE A 314 5.31 24.37 4.06
C ILE A 314 5.92 25.27 5.13
N ARG A 315 5.92 26.60 4.92
CA ARG A 315 6.41 27.55 5.91
C ARG A 315 5.56 27.48 7.19
N ARG A 316 4.23 27.50 7.07
CA ARG A 316 3.31 27.39 8.21
C ARG A 316 3.46 26.06 8.96
N ILE A 317 3.64 24.96 8.22
CA ILE A 317 3.89 23.63 8.81
C ILE A 317 5.20 23.64 9.60
N PHE A 318 6.29 24.19 9.05
CA PHE A 318 7.56 24.31 9.78
C PHE A 318 7.45 25.22 11.01
N GLU A 319 6.74 26.35 10.93
CA GLU A 319 6.49 27.22 12.08
C GLU A 319 5.71 26.50 13.19
N ALA A 320 4.71 25.69 12.84
CA ALA A 320 3.96 24.88 13.81
C ALA A 320 4.86 23.82 14.48
N ILE A 321 5.68 23.12 13.70
CA ILE A 321 6.65 22.14 14.22
C ILE A 321 7.64 22.85 15.16
N ASP A 322 8.26 23.95 14.73
CA ASP A 322 9.33 24.64 15.46
C ASP A 322 8.84 25.33 16.74
N SER A 323 7.61 25.82 16.74
CA SER A 323 6.96 26.34 17.95
C SER A 323 6.46 25.20 18.87
N GLY A 324 6.31 23.99 18.34
CA GLY A 324 5.74 22.84 19.04
C GLY A 324 4.21 22.91 19.18
N VAL A 325 3.56 23.82 18.45
CA VAL A 325 2.12 24.10 18.57
C VAL A 325 1.51 24.33 17.19
N ALA A 326 0.42 23.64 16.89
CA ALA A 326 -0.42 23.90 15.73
C ALA A 326 -1.68 24.70 16.12
N GLN A 327 -2.32 25.32 15.14
CA GLN A 327 -3.48 26.20 15.34
C GLN A 327 -4.73 25.60 14.68
N THR A 328 -5.83 25.50 15.42
CA THR A 328 -7.13 25.07 14.88
C THR A 328 -7.81 26.18 14.08
N THR A 329 -8.91 25.86 13.39
CA THR A 329 -9.74 26.86 12.68
C THR A 329 -10.25 27.98 13.57
N ASN A 330 -10.46 27.72 14.87
CA ASN A 330 -10.94 28.72 15.84
C ASN A 330 -9.80 29.54 16.48
N GLY A 331 -8.56 29.21 16.14
CA GLY A 331 -7.37 29.86 16.68
C GLY A 331 -6.82 29.24 17.97
N ASP A 332 -7.40 28.14 18.44
CA ASP A 332 -6.89 27.41 19.59
C ASP A 332 -5.54 26.77 19.29
N ARG A 333 -4.72 26.62 20.34
CA ARG A 333 -3.35 26.10 20.25
C ARG A 333 -3.30 24.63 20.68
N VAL A 334 -2.91 23.76 19.76
CA VAL A 334 -2.78 22.31 19.97
C VAL A 334 -1.30 21.93 20.05
N GLN A 335 -0.90 21.26 21.14
CA GLN A 335 0.48 20.86 21.35
C GLN A 335 0.88 19.72 20.42
N LEU A 336 2.04 19.84 19.76
CA LEU A 336 2.60 18.79 18.92
C LEU A 336 3.64 17.95 19.66
N ASN A 337 4.34 18.51 20.65
CA ASN A 337 5.45 17.80 21.33
C ASN A 337 4.96 16.77 22.38
N ASN A 338 4.01 15.92 22.02
CA ASN A 338 3.40 14.90 22.87
C ASN A 338 3.22 13.57 22.07
N LYS A 339 2.43 12.63 22.59
CA LYS A 339 2.19 11.33 21.92
C LYS A 339 1.32 11.44 20.67
N GLU A 340 0.45 12.45 20.59
CA GLU A 340 -0.55 12.63 19.52
C GLU A 340 -0.05 13.54 18.40
N GLY A 341 0.99 14.35 18.64
CA GLY A 341 1.37 15.39 17.69
C GLY A 341 1.90 14.88 16.35
N ILE A 342 2.49 13.69 16.29
CA ILE A 342 2.84 13.06 15.01
C ILE A 342 1.60 12.65 14.22
N ASP A 343 0.52 12.24 14.89
CA ASP A 343 -0.74 11.87 14.27
C ASP A 343 -1.44 13.10 13.68
N ILE A 344 -1.54 14.17 14.47
CA ILE A 344 -2.05 15.47 14.04
C ILE A 344 -1.23 16.02 12.86
N LEU A 345 0.09 15.92 12.94
CA LEU A 345 0.97 16.37 11.85
C LEU A 345 0.78 15.52 10.59
N GLY A 346 0.50 14.22 10.71
CA GLY A 346 0.18 13.35 9.59
C GLY A 346 -1.08 13.79 8.85
N ASP A 347 -2.15 14.09 9.60
CA ASP A 347 -3.39 14.64 9.05
C ASP A 347 -3.20 16.03 8.41
N ILE A 348 -2.35 16.86 8.99
CA ILE A 348 -1.99 18.19 8.45
C ILE A 348 -1.20 18.06 7.15
N LEU A 349 -0.21 17.17 7.09
CA LEU A 349 0.76 17.14 6.01
C LEU A 349 0.24 16.42 4.76
N GLU A 350 -0.56 15.36 4.94
CA GLU A 350 -1.05 14.54 3.83
C GLU A 350 -1.77 15.35 2.73
N ALA A 351 -2.83 16.12 2.94
CA ALA A 351 -3.64 16.31 4.15
C ALA A 351 -4.94 15.47 4.10
N SER A 352 -5.46 15.09 5.27
CA SER A 352 -6.75 14.41 5.40
C SER A 352 -7.88 15.37 5.77
N THR A 353 -9.14 14.94 5.66
CA THR A 353 -10.30 15.70 6.18
C THR A 353 -10.31 15.84 7.70
N LEU A 354 -9.39 15.18 8.41
CA LEU A 354 -9.19 15.32 9.86
C LEU A 354 -8.16 16.40 10.22
N SER A 355 -7.51 17.02 9.23
CA SER A 355 -6.60 18.15 9.45
C SER A 355 -7.29 19.23 10.29
N ILE A 356 -6.66 19.60 11.40
CA ILE A 356 -7.23 20.53 12.38
C ILE A 356 -7.45 21.96 11.84
N ASN A 357 -6.82 22.28 10.70
CA ASN A 357 -6.96 23.56 10.01
C ASN A 357 -6.51 23.45 8.55
N PHE A 358 -7.33 22.81 7.72
CA PHE A 358 -7.05 22.56 6.32
C PHE A 358 -6.78 23.85 5.52
N ASP A 359 -7.55 24.91 5.75
CA ASP A 359 -7.38 26.19 5.03
C ASP A 359 -6.04 26.88 5.35
N TYR A 360 -5.54 26.71 6.58
CA TYR A 360 -4.28 27.30 7.00
C TYR A 360 -3.07 26.48 6.55
N TYR A 361 -3.08 25.17 6.77
CA TYR A 361 -1.93 24.30 6.47
C TYR A 361 -1.93 23.73 5.05
N GLY A 362 -3.07 23.74 4.36
CA GLY A 362 -3.21 23.29 2.99
C GLY A 362 -3.18 21.78 2.81
N ASP A 363 -2.92 21.38 1.56
CA ASP A 363 -2.91 19.99 1.10
C ASP A 363 -1.57 19.65 0.44
N TYR A 364 -0.50 19.78 1.23
CA TYR A 364 0.87 19.84 0.72
C TYR A 364 1.32 18.54 0.04
N HIS A 365 1.20 17.38 0.70
CA HIS A 365 1.66 16.13 0.09
C HIS A 365 0.84 15.75 -1.16
N GLN A 366 -0.50 15.83 -1.13
CA GLN A 366 -1.32 15.49 -2.31
C GLN A 366 -1.08 16.45 -3.48
N ASN A 367 -0.95 17.76 -3.23
CA ASN A 367 -0.69 18.71 -4.30
C ASN A 367 0.72 18.56 -4.90
N GLY A 368 1.70 18.07 -4.13
CA GLY A 368 2.98 17.63 -4.71
C GLY A 368 2.79 16.52 -5.74
N HIS A 369 1.97 15.51 -5.43
CA HIS A 369 1.60 14.46 -6.39
C HIS A 369 0.87 15.01 -7.62
N VAL A 370 -0.06 15.96 -7.46
CA VAL A 370 -0.76 16.62 -8.57
C VAL A 370 0.22 17.35 -9.49
N MET A 371 1.07 18.22 -8.93
CA MET A 371 2.03 19.02 -9.71
C MET A 371 3.05 18.15 -10.44
N LEU A 372 3.53 17.09 -9.78
CA LEU A 372 4.47 16.14 -10.40
C LEU A 372 3.79 15.21 -11.41
N GLY A 373 2.50 14.92 -11.22
CA GLY A 373 1.69 14.14 -12.16
C GLY A 373 1.37 14.89 -13.45
N TYR A 374 1.27 16.22 -13.42
CA TYR A 374 1.00 17.06 -14.59
C TYR A 374 2.22 17.83 -15.11
N ILE A 375 3.43 17.48 -14.67
CA ILE A 375 4.67 18.20 -15.02
C ILE A 375 4.92 18.33 -16.53
N HIS A 376 4.39 17.41 -17.34
CA HIS A 376 4.51 17.41 -18.81
C HIS A 376 3.46 18.28 -19.51
N ASP A 377 2.33 18.58 -18.87
CA ASP A 377 1.20 19.35 -19.43
C ASP A 377 0.43 20.05 -18.29
N PRO A 378 1.02 21.07 -17.65
CA PRO A 378 0.44 21.65 -16.43
C PRO A 378 -0.79 22.52 -16.67
N ASP A 379 -1.07 22.92 -17.91
CA ASP A 379 -2.17 23.83 -18.27
C ASP A 379 -3.19 23.21 -19.24
N ASN A 380 -3.05 21.91 -19.54
CA ASN A 380 -3.92 21.16 -20.45
C ASN A 380 -3.88 21.60 -21.91
N SER A 381 -2.85 22.36 -22.32
CA SER A 381 -2.68 22.79 -23.72
C SER A 381 -2.51 21.61 -24.69
N TYR A 382 -2.01 20.47 -24.19
CA TYR A 382 -1.72 19.29 -25.01
C TYR A 382 -2.73 18.16 -24.84
N LEU A 383 -3.76 18.35 -24.00
CA LEU A 383 -4.79 17.34 -23.72
C LEU A 383 -4.20 16.00 -23.25
N GLU A 384 -3.05 16.05 -22.59
CA GLU A 384 -2.38 14.86 -22.07
C GLU A 384 -2.99 14.43 -20.74
N GLY A 385 -3.00 13.12 -20.51
CA GLY A 385 -3.41 12.56 -19.23
C GLY A 385 -2.36 12.79 -18.13
N VAL A 386 -2.59 12.22 -16.96
CA VAL A 386 -1.62 12.30 -15.85
C VAL A 386 -0.45 11.32 -16.03
N GLY A 387 0.72 11.68 -15.49
CA GLY A 387 1.83 10.75 -15.27
C GLY A 387 1.60 9.86 -14.04
N VAL A 388 2.45 8.85 -13.85
CA VAL A 388 2.29 7.86 -12.76
C VAL A 388 2.29 8.47 -11.35
N MET A 389 2.96 9.62 -11.16
CA MET A 389 2.96 10.32 -9.86
C MET A 389 1.55 10.71 -9.40
N GLY A 390 0.60 10.90 -10.33
CA GLY A 390 -0.77 11.28 -10.04
C GLY A 390 -1.75 10.10 -9.88
N ASP A 391 -1.29 8.86 -9.68
CA ASP A 391 -2.17 7.72 -9.43
C ASP A 391 -1.58 6.75 -8.38
N LEU A 392 -2.36 6.46 -7.33
CA LEU A 392 -1.94 5.58 -6.22
C LEU A 392 -1.45 4.20 -6.64
N THR A 393 -2.02 3.64 -7.71
CA THR A 393 -1.65 2.29 -8.18
C THR A 393 -0.31 2.26 -8.91
N THR A 394 0.21 3.42 -9.32
CA THR A 394 1.41 3.52 -10.18
C THR A 394 2.52 4.42 -9.62
N THR A 395 2.21 5.31 -8.68
CA THR A 395 3.13 6.36 -8.22
C THR A 395 4.47 5.82 -7.70
N MET A 396 4.45 4.69 -6.97
CA MET A 396 5.67 4.05 -6.47
C MET A 396 6.65 3.61 -7.56
N ARG A 397 6.21 3.47 -8.81
CA ARG A 397 7.09 3.04 -9.91
C ARG A 397 8.12 4.11 -10.28
N ASP A 398 7.79 5.37 -10.01
CA ASP A 398 8.61 6.53 -10.35
C ASP A 398 9.73 6.76 -9.32
N PRO A 399 11.01 6.90 -9.72
CA PRO A 399 12.08 7.36 -8.83
C PRO A 399 11.75 8.65 -8.04
N LEU A 400 10.93 9.53 -8.62
CA LEU A 400 10.54 10.79 -8.00
C LEU A 400 9.60 10.63 -6.82
N PHE A 401 8.83 9.53 -6.75
CA PHE A 401 8.01 9.19 -5.57
C PHE A 401 8.86 9.19 -4.31
N TYR A 402 10.01 8.51 -4.37
CA TYR A 402 10.91 8.37 -3.23
C TYR A 402 11.56 9.69 -2.84
N ARG A 403 11.90 10.53 -3.82
CA ARG A 403 12.47 11.86 -3.54
C ARG A 403 11.44 12.79 -2.89
N TRP A 404 10.18 12.72 -3.34
CA TRP A 404 9.08 13.46 -2.74
C TRP A 404 8.80 12.96 -1.32
N HIS A 405 8.66 11.65 -1.13
CA HIS A 405 8.41 11.06 0.18
C HIS A 405 9.61 11.16 1.13
N GLN A 406 10.85 11.26 0.63
CA GLN A 406 12.02 11.61 1.45
C GLN A 406 11.90 13.04 2.01
N HIS A 407 11.38 13.98 1.22
CA HIS A 407 11.08 15.34 1.71
C HIS A 407 9.96 15.35 2.74
N ILE A 408 8.88 14.61 2.49
CA ILE A 408 7.80 14.43 3.46
C ILE A 408 8.31 13.81 4.77
N ASP A 409 9.14 12.76 4.70
CA ASP A 409 9.78 12.16 5.87
C ASP A 409 10.69 13.15 6.61
N ASP A 410 11.48 13.96 5.90
CA ASP A 410 12.35 14.96 6.52
C ASP A 410 11.54 16.01 7.33
N ILE A 411 10.33 16.35 6.90
CA ILE A 411 9.40 17.21 7.67
C ILE A 411 8.97 16.52 8.97
N PHE A 412 8.56 15.25 8.91
CA PHE A 412 8.20 14.48 10.11
C PHE A 412 9.39 14.27 11.04
N VAL A 413 10.59 14.05 10.49
CA VAL A 413 11.83 13.93 11.27
C VAL A 413 12.14 15.23 12.01
N ARG A 414 11.91 16.40 11.41
CA ARG A 414 12.03 17.69 12.11
C ARG A 414 11.14 17.75 13.35
N HIS A 415 9.93 17.19 13.29
CA HIS A 415 9.07 17.05 14.46
C HIS A 415 9.62 16.04 15.47
N LYS A 416 9.99 14.83 15.04
CA LYS A 416 10.56 13.79 15.92
C LYS A 416 11.85 14.24 16.62
N GLN A 417 12.63 15.16 16.04
CA GLN A 417 13.81 15.79 16.67
C GLN A 417 13.49 16.60 17.93
N ARG A 418 12.24 17.04 18.09
CA ARG A 418 11.80 17.83 19.25
C ARG A 418 11.35 16.97 20.42
N LEU A 419 11.15 15.68 20.18
CA LEU A 419 10.75 14.75 21.23
C LEU A 419 11.98 14.34 22.06
N PRO A 420 11.85 14.22 23.39
CA PRO A 420 12.94 13.73 24.22
C PRO A 420 13.28 12.28 23.85
N ALA A 421 14.57 11.96 23.92
CA ALA A 421 15.05 10.59 23.81
C ALA A 421 14.32 9.67 24.81
N TYR A 422 14.13 8.41 24.45
CA TYR A 422 13.56 7.43 25.37
C TYR A 422 14.45 7.28 26.61
N THR A 423 13.80 7.26 27.77
CA THR A 423 14.46 7.08 29.06
C THR A 423 14.80 5.61 29.30
N ALA A 424 15.63 5.34 30.31
CA ALA A 424 15.92 3.95 30.69
C ALA A 424 14.67 3.17 31.10
N SER A 425 13.68 3.80 31.74
CA SER A 425 12.40 3.17 32.08
C SER A 425 11.51 2.91 30.87
N ASP A 426 11.63 3.72 29.81
CA ASP A 426 10.90 3.46 28.56
C ASP A 426 11.42 2.19 27.87
N LEU A 427 12.74 1.98 27.93
CA LEU A 427 13.47 0.95 27.16
C LEU A 427 13.69 -0.37 27.92
N ALA A 428 13.86 -0.33 29.24
CA ALA A 428 14.19 -1.50 30.04
C ALA A 428 12.97 -2.39 30.31
N PHE A 429 13.19 -3.70 30.36
CA PHE A 429 12.23 -4.66 30.88
C PHE A 429 12.88 -5.48 31.99
N ALA A 430 12.57 -5.14 33.25
CA ALA A 430 13.21 -5.73 34.42
C ALA A 430 13.08 -7.27 34.43
N ASP A 431 14.15 -7.93 34.88
CA ASP A 431 14.29 -9.39 34.99
C ASP A 431 14.30 -10.18 33.68
N ILE A 432 14.05 -9.55 32.54
CA ILE A 432 14.08 -10.19 31.23
C ILE A 432 15.45 -9.97 30.59
N THR A 433 16.07 -11.04 30.10
CA THR A 433 17.34 -10.97 29.38
C THR A 433 17.29 -11.79 28.11
N VAL A 434 17.68 -11.19 26.98
CA VAL A 434 17.86 -11.90 25.70
C VAL A 434 19.29 -12.43 25.65
N ASP A 435 19.44 -13.71 25.95
CA ASP A 435 20.75 -14.36 26.05
C ASP A 435 21.39 -14.52 24.66
N SER A 436 20.61 -14.97 23.67
CA SER A 436 21.04 -15.12 22.28
C SER A 436 19.92 -14.77 21.30
N PHE A 437 20.32 -14.31 20.11
CA PHE A 437 19.44 -14.02 18.99
C PHE A 437 20.13 -14.47 17.70
N ASP A 438 19.60 -15.51 17.06
CA ASP A 438 20.13 -16.09 15.83
C ASP A 438 19.03 -16.12 14.77
N VAL A 439 19.43 -16.04 13.50
CA VAL A 439 18.54 -16.34 12.37
C VAL A 439 19.10 -17.52 11.59
N GLN A 440 18.22 -18.41 11.14
CA GLN A 440 18.64 -19.60 10.43
C GLN A 440 17.63 -19.97 9.35
N LEU A 441 18.12 -20.33 8.15
CA LEU A 441 17.27 -20.88 7.11
C LEU A 441 16.57 -22.16 7.60
N ASN A 442 15.36 -22.40 7.12
CA ASN A 442 14.56 -23.59 7.44
C ASN A 442 15.04 -24.81 6.65
N ARG A 443 16.34 -25.12 6.77
CA ARG A 443 17.01 -26.25 6.11
C ARG A 443 17.97 -26.92 7.09
N PRO A 444 18.09 -28.27 7.07
CA PRO A 444 19.08 -28.98 7.86
C PRO A 444 20.49 -28.43 7.61
N ASN A 445 21.27 -28.26 8.69
CA ASN A 445 22.66 -27.82 8.66
C ASN A 445 22.91 -26.44 8.02
N ALA A 446 21.90 -25.59 7.90
CA ALA A 446 22.10 -24.22 7.44
C ALA A 446 22.97 -23.42 8.42
N PRO A 447 23.96 -22.64 7.95
CA PRO A 447 24.74 -21.77 8.80
C PRO A 447 23.85 -20.74 9.48
N LYS A 448 24.17 -20.41 10.75
CA LYS A 448 23.51 -19.31 11.45
C LYS A 448 23.85 -17.97 10.78
N ASN A 449 22.93 -17.03 10.86
CA ASN A 449 23.10 -15.62 10.49
C ASN A 449 23.49 -15.39 9.02
N THR A 450 23.13 -16.34 8.15
CA THR A 450 23.24 -16.20 6.70
C THR A 450 21.88 -16.46 6.06
N LEU A 451 21.35 -15.45 5.38
CA LEU A 451 20.07 -15.51 4.67
C LEU A 451 20.30 -15.43 3.16
N LEU A 452 19.36 -15.97 2.40
CA LEU A 452 19.45 -16.08 0.95
C LEU A 452 18.26 -15.42 0.28
N THR A 453 18.54 -14.65 -0.76
CA THR A 453 17.57 -14.05 -1.67
C THR A 453 17.85 -14.49 -3.10
N PHE A 454 16.83 -14.51 -3.93
CA PHE A 454 16.89 -14.99 -5.32
C PHE A 454 15.74 -14.42 -6.13
N TRP A 455 15.73 -14.67 -7.45
CA TRP A 455 14.60 -14.32 -8.29
C TRP A 455 13.57 -15.45 -8.31
N GLN A 456 12.30 -15.13 -8.11
CA GLN A 456 11.20 -16.09 -8.29
C GLN A 456 10.37 -15.74 -9.52
N ARG A 457 10.04 -16.75 -10.33
CA ARG A 457 9.02 -16.64 -11.39
C ARG A 457 7.69 -17.12 -10.83
N SER A 458 6.69 -16.25 -10.90
CA SER A 458 5.33 -16.56 -10.47
C SER A 458 4.33 -16.20 -11.57
N GLN A 459 3.12 -16.76 -11.46
CA GLN A 459 2.03 -16.50 -12.38
C GLN A 459 0.83 -15.91 -11.66
N PHE A 460 0.10 -15.03 -12.33
CA PHE A 460 -1.22 -14.59 -11.94
C PHE A 460 -2.12 -14.43 -13.16
N ASP A 461 -3.42 -14.53 -12.94
CA ASP A 461 -4.44 -14.44 -13.98
C ASP A 461 -4.91 -13.00 -14.13
N LEU A 462 -4.94 -12.50 -15.37
CA LEU A 462 -5.44 -11.18 -15.72
C LEU A 462 -6.81 -11.22 -16.41
N GLY A 463 -7.37 -12.40 -16.65
CA GLY A 463 -8.60 -12.59 -17.41
C GLY A 463 -9.77 -11.78 -16.86
N THR A 464 -9.95 -11.74 -15.54
CA THR A 464 -11.06 -11.03 -14.87
C THR A 464 -11.09 -9.52 -15.08
N GLY A 465 -9.91 -8.91 -15.35
CA GLY A 465 -9.76 -7.48 -15.54
C GLY A 465 -9.68 -7.03 -17.00
N LEU A 466 -9.66 -7.97 -17.95
CA LEU A 466 -9.63 -7.65 -19.37
C LEU A 466 -11.04 -7.60 -19.95
N ASP A 467 -11.52 -6.41 -20.26
CA ASP A 467 -12.83 -6.22 -20.89
C ASP A 467 -12.84 -6.67 -22.35
N PHE A 468 -13.98 -7.20 -22.80
CA PHE A 468 -14.29 -7.54 -24.19
C PHE A 468 -13.32 -8.55 -24.82
N VAL A 469 -12.77 -9.46 -24.00
CA VAL A 469 -12.00 -10.63 -24.45
C VAL A 469 -12.76 -11.93 -24.13
N PRO A 470 -12.49 -13.04 -24.83
CA PRO A 470 -13.10 -14.31 -24.50
C PRO A 470 -12.81 -14.73 -23.06
N GLU A 471 -13.84 -15.24 -22.41
CA GLU A 471 -13.79 -15.70 -21.02
C GLU A 471 -12.79 -16.84 -20.79
N GLY A 472 -12.40 -17.02 -19.54
CA GLY A 472 -11.38 -17.98 -19.09
C GLY A 472 -10.01 -17.36 -18.81
N ASN A 473 -9.15 -18.15 -18.16
CA ASN A 473 -7.90 -17.68 -17.59
C ASN A 473 -6.91 -17.17 -18.67
N LEU A 474 -6.25 -16.06 -18.36
CA LEU A 474 -5.23 -15.39 -19.16
C LEU A 474 -4.04 -15.08 -18.26
N PHE A 475 -3.13 -16.06 -18.16
CA PHE A 475 -1.99 -15.97 -17.26
C PHE A 475 -0.86 -15.12 -17.82
N VAL A 476 -0.22 -14.38 -16.93
CA VAL A 476 1.10 -13.79 -17.18
C VAL A 476 2.12 -14.37 -16.21
N THR A 477 3.37 -14.46 -16.65
CA THR A 477 4.50 -14.85 -15.82
C THR A 477 5.36 -13.62 -15.57
N PHE A 478 5.63 -13.31 -14.30
CA PHE A 478 6.50 -12.21 -13.91
C PHE A 478 7.61 -12.71 -12.99
N THR A 479 8.71 -11.95 -12.92
CA THR A 479 9.84 -12.27 -12.04
C THR A 479 9.99 -11.21 -10.97
N HIS A 480 10.01 -11.62 -9.70
CA HIS A 480 10.14 -10.73 -8.55
C HIS A 480 11.23 -11.23 -7.59
N ILE A 481 11.66 -10.37 -6.67
CA ILE A 481 12.61 -10.77 -5.61
C ILE A 481 11.90 -11.74 -4.65
N GLN A 482 12.66 -12.68 -4.08
CA GLN A 482 12.19 -13.63 -3.09
C GLN A 482 13.32 -13.95 -2.10
N HIS A 483 12.96 -14.44 -0.91
CA HIS A 483 13.89 -14.97 0.07
C HIS A 483 13.60 -16.45 0.39
N ALA A 484 14.64 -17.16 0.83
CA ALA A 484 14.48 -18.51 1.37
C ALA A 484 13.75 -18.44 2.73
N PRO A 485 12.85 -19.38 3.05
CA PRO A 485 12.21 -19.42 4.37
C PRO A 485 13.23 -19.57 5.50
N PHE A 486 13.04 -18.81 6.57
CA PHE A 486 13.94 -18.81 7.72
C PHE A 486 13.17 -18.68 9.04
N SER A 487 13.86 -18.83 10.16
CA SER A 487 13.30 -18.63 11.50
C SER A 487 14.23 -17.79 12.36
N TYR A 488 13.64 -16.91 13.15
CA TYR A 488 14.27 -16.24 14.28
C TYR A 488 14.31 -17.21 15.46
N ARG A 489 15.47 -17.36 16.09
CA ARG A 489 15.68 -18.21 17.26
C ARG A 489 16.31 -17.39 18.35
N PHE A 490 15.67 -17.30 19.51
CA PHE A 490 16.23 -16.57 20.64
C PHE A 490 16.05 -17.32 21.95
N GLN A 491 17.04 -17.18 22.82
CA GLN A 491 17.01 -17.68 24.20
C GLN A 491 16.78 -16.50 25.12
N VAL A 492 15.75 -16.60 25.96
CA VAL A 492 15.33 -15.52 26.85
C VAL A 492 15.20 -16.06 28.27
N THR A 493 15.93 -15.46 29.19
CA THR A 493 15.83 -15.76 30.61
C THR A 493 14.92 -14.76 31.30
N ASN A 494 13.86 -15.25 31.95
CA ASN A 494 13.07 -14.50 32.92
C ASN A 494 13.56 -14.84 34.33
N ARG A 495 14.18 -13.87 35.02
CA ARG A 495 14.73 -14.05 36.38
C ARG A 495 13.72 -13.82 37.49
N SER A 496 12.48 -13.45 37.16
CA SER A 496 11.42 -13.28 38.15
C SER A 496 10.77 -14.62 38.53
N ASP A 497 10.02 -14.62 39.63
CA ASP A 497 9.28 -15.77 40.14
C ASP A 497 7.93 -16.00 39.42
N ARG A 498 7.56 -15.13 38.46
CA ARG A 498 6.28 -15.14 37.77
C ARG A 498 6.43 -15.10 36.25
N THR A 499 5.44 -15.63 35.55
CA THR A 499 5.33 -15.45 34.10
C THR A 499 5.15 -13.96 33.79
N LYS A 500 5.95 -13.42 32.88
CA LYS A 500 5.82 -12.06 32.37
C LYS A 500 5.42 -12.12 30.90
N ARG A 501 4.52 -11.22 30.47
CA ARG A 501 4.18 -11.04 29.06
C ARG A 501 5.04 -9.94 28.46
N GLY A 502 5.62 -10.17 27.30
CA GLY A 502 6.43 -9.18 26.58
C GLY A 502 6.04 -9.07 25.12
N THR A 503 6.43 -7.97 24.48
CA THR A 503 6.28 -7.77 23.03
C THR A 503 7.67 -7.86 22.40
N ALA A 504 7.89 -8.87 21.56
CA ALA A 504 9.10 -8.95 20.74
C ALA A 504 8.99 -8.01 19.54
N ARG A 505 10.02 -7.19 19.34
CA ARG A 505 10.13 -6.22 18.24
C ARG A 505 11.42 -6.51 17.48
N LEU A 506 11.29 -6.92 16.22
CA LEU A 506 12.41 -7.30 15.38
C LEU A 506 12.66 -6.22 14.33
N PHE A 507 13.92 -5.83 14.17
CA PHE A 507 14.35 -4.85 13.18
C PHE A 507 15.60 -5.32 12.43
N LEU A 508 15.79 -4.73 11.25
CA LEU A 508 16.99 -4.86 10.42
C LEU A 508 17.52 -3.46 10.10
N GLY A 509 18.83 -3.24 10.28
CA GLY A 509 19.51 -2.01 9.88
C GLY A 509 20.67 -2.26 8.92
N PRO A 510 20.91 -1.39 7.92
CA PRO A 510 22.11 -1.46 7.10
C PRO A 510 23.34 -1.09 7.94
N LYS A 511 24.45 -1.83 7.79
CA LYS A 511 25.73 -1.49 8.43
C LYS A 511 26.54 -0.48 7.63
N VAL A 512 26.38 -0.52 6.30
CA VAL A 512 27.20 0.25 5.36
C VAL A 512 26.34 0.93 4.29
N ASN A 513 26.87 2.03 3.75
CA ASN A 513 26.30 2.72 2.59
C ASN A 513 26.73 2.06 1.26
N GLU A 514 26.43 2.72 0.13
CA GLU A 514 26.74 2.27 -1.22
C GLU A 514 28.25 2.12 -1.50
N ARG A 515 29.08 2.87 -0.76
CA ARG A 515 30.56 2.83 -0.83
C ARG A 515 31.18 1.85 0.17
N ARG A 516 30.37 1.01 0.83
CA ARG A 516 30.78 0.09 1.90
C ARG A 516 31.38 0.78 3.13
N GLN A 517 31.07 2.05 3.34
CA GLN A 517 31.49 2.79 4.53
C GLN A 517 30.47 2.57 5.65
N THR A 518 30.96 2.35 6.87
CA THR A 518 30.11 2.15 8.05
C THR A 518 29.21 3.37 8.29
N LEU A 519 27.91 3.13 8.42
CA LEU A 519 26.94 4.17 8.72
C LEU A 519 27.08 4.63 10.18
N PRO A 520 27.12 5.94 10.46
CA PRO A 520 26.94 6.45 11.81
C PRO A 520 25.59 5.99 12.38
N PHE A 521 25.52 5.67 13.67
CA PHE A 521 24.29 5.17 14.29
C PHE A 521 23.08 6.11 14.10
N LYS A 522 23.30 7.44 14.09
CA LYS A 522 22.24 8.42 13.80
C LYS A 522 21.55 8.18 12.45
N ASP A 523 22.28 7.68 11.46
CA ASP A 523 21.83 7.44 10.09
C ASP A 523 21.32 6.00 9.97
N GLN A 524 22.03 5.03 10.56
CA GLN A 524 21.57 3.64 10.67
C GLN A 524 20.20 3.55 11.35
N ARG A 525 19.98 4.30 12.43
CA ARG A 525 18.70 4.38 13.16
C ARG A 525 17.53 4.72 12.26
N ARG A 526 17.67 5.70 11.36
CA ARG A 526 16.63 6.09 10.39
C ARG A 526 16.31 4.97 9.40
N HIS A 527 17.22 4.01 9.24
CA HIS A 527 17.09 2.87 8.35
C HIS A 527 16.89 1.55 9.10
N MET A 528 16.53 1.59 10.39
CA MET A 528 16.07 0.40 11.11
C MET A 528 14.65 0.09 10.64
N VAL A 529 14.53 -0.92 9.79
CA VAL A 529 13.24 -1.36 9.24
C VAL A 529 12.65 -2.46 10.11
N GLU A 530 11.37 -2.35 10.41
CA GLU A 530 10.63 -3.36 11.18
C GLU A 530 10.55 -4.67 10.37
N LEU A 531 10.79 -5.82 11.03
CA LEU A 531 10.68 -7.15 10.43
C LEU A 531 9.52 -7.97 11.00
N ASP A 532 9.24 -7.82 12.30
CA ASP A 532 8.15 -8.52 12.99
C ASP A 532 7.85 -7.84 14.34
N LYS A 533 6.63 -8.03 14.83
CA LYS A 533 6.16 -7.56 16.14
C LYS A 533 5.10 -8.51 16.68
N PHE A 534 5.37 -9.19 17.79
CA PHE A 534 4.47 -10.23 18.31
C PHE A 534 4.56 -10.42 19.82
N MET A 535 3.51 -10.98 20.41
CA MET A 535 3.41 -11.19 21.85
C MET A 535 4.08 -12.49 22.32
N LEU A 536 4.62 -12.47 23.54
CA LEU A 536 5.33 -13.58 24.17
C LEU A 536 4.90 -13.77 25.62
N ASP A 537 4.62 -15.01 26.01
CA ASP A 537 4.47 -15.40 27.42
C ASP A 537 5.76 -16.05 27.93
N LEU A 538 6.50 -15.32 28.78
CA LEU A 538 7.83 -15.70 29.28
C LEU A 538 7.72 -16.33 30.66
N ARG A 539 7.86 -17.66 30.75
CA ARG A 539 7.84 -18.42 32.02
C ARG A 539 9.10 -18.15 32.84
N PRO A 540 9.07 -18.28 34.18
CA PRO A 540 10.29 -18.22 35.00
C PRO A 540 11.38 -19.16 34.49
N GLY A 541 12.62 -18.68 34.44
CA GLY A 541 13.77 -19.42 33.90
C GLY A 541 13.98 -19.19 32.39
N ALA A 542 14.57 -20.19 31.72
CA ALA A 542 14.94 -20.11 30.31
C ALA A 542 13.76 -20.43 29.38
N ASN A 543 13.56 -19.59 28.37
CA ASN A 543 12.55 -19.74 27.32
C ASN A 543 13.25 -19.80 25.95
N SER A 544 12.96 -20.85 25.19
CA SER A 544 13.45 -21.03 23.83
C SER A 544 12.35 -20.70 22.85
N ILE A 545 12.54 -19.65 22.06
CA ILE A 545 11.49 -19.11 21.19
C ILE A 545 11.93 -19.22 19.73
N VAL A 546 11.00 -19.68 18.90
CA VAL A 546 11.18 -19.82 17.45
C VAL A 546 10.02 -19.11 16.77
N ARG A 547 10.32 -18.08 15.98
CA ARG A 547 9.34 -17.37 15.13
C ARG A 547 9.73 -17.56 13.69
N ARG A 548 8.84 -18.11 12.86
CA ARG A 548 9.12 -18.30 11.44
C ARG A 548 8.90 -17.00 10.67
N SER A 549 9.63 -16.82 9.56
CA SER A 549 9.51 -15.62 8.73
C SER A 549 8.12 -15.45 8.10
N ASP A 550 7.42 -16.56 7.79
CA ASP A 550 6.07 -16.58 7.23
C ASP A 550 4.96 -16.21 8.24
N GLN A 551 5.32 -16.04 9.51
CA GLN A 551 4.42 -15.57 10.56
C GLN A 551 4.60 -14.06 10.83
N SER A 552 5.36 -13.34 10.00
CA SER A 552 5.61 -11.92 10.24
C SER A 552 4.31 -11.11 10.25
N ASN A 553 4.08 -10.35 11.32
CA ASN A 553 2.93 -9.45 11.47
C ASN A 553 3.01 -8.17 10.61
N LEU A 554 4.05 -8.08 9.77
CA LEU A 554 4.24 -7.05 8.75
C LEU A 554 3.64 -7.44 7.40
N THR A 555 3.68 -8.74 7.08
CA THR A 555 3.57 -9.21 5.71
C THR A 555 2.32 -10.03 5.43
N ILE A 556 1.91 -10.06 4.16
CA ILE A 556 0.90 -10.99 3.65
C ILE A 556 1.53 -12.00 2.69
N PRO A 557 1.07 -13.28 2.69
CA PRO A 557 1.48 -14.31 1.77
C PRO A 557 1.01 -13.96 0.36
N TYR A 558 1.69 -14.56 -0.62
CA TYR A 558 1.44 -14.31 -2.03
C TYR A 558 -0.01 -14.57 -2.44
N GLU A 559 -0.65 -15.60 -1.88
CA GLU A 559 -2.05 -15.94 -2.17
C GLU A 559 -2.98 -14.78 -1.83
N ARG A 560 -2.71 -14.04 -0.75
CA ARG A 560 -3.50 -12.85 -0.39
C ARG A 560 -3.22 -11.67 -1.31
N THR A 561 -2.03 -11.59 -1.91
CA THR A 561 -1.66 -10.53 -2.83
C THR A 561 -2.17 -10.77 -4.26
N PHE A 562 -2.16 -12.01 -4.74
CA PHE A 562 -2.30 -12.33 -6.18
C PHE A 562 -3.36 -13.37 -6.54
N ARG A 563 -3.98 -14.07 -5.58
CA ARG A 563 -4.97 -15.10 -5.89
C ARG A 563 -6.33 -14.46 -6.23
N ASN A 564 -6.86 -14.82 -7.39
CA ASN A 564 -8.18 -14.40 -7.84
C ASN A 564 -9.29 -14.92 -6.91
N ILE A 565 -10.31 -14.09 -6.65
CA ILE A 565 -11.50 -14.42 -5.86
C ILE A 565 -12.12 -15.76 -6.27
N ALA A 566 -12.29 -16.02 -7.56
CA ALA A 566 -12.94 -17.24 -8.04
C ALA A 566 -12.20 -18.52 -7.60
N ALA A 567 -10.87 -18.44 -7.46
CA ALA A 567 -10.05 -19.53 -6.94
C ALA A 567 -10.04 -19.57 -5.40
N SER A 568 -10.40 -18.47 -4.74
CA SER A 568 -10.43 -18.27 -3.29
C SER A 568 -11.80 -18.56 -2.64
N SER A 569 -12.86 -18.80 -3.43
CA SER A 569 -14.19 -19.18 -2.93
C SER A 569 -14.47 -20.69 -2.95
N GLN A 570 -13.43 -21.55 -2.95
CA GLN A 570 -13.63 -22.99 -2.84
C GLN A 570 -13.97 -23.41 -1.39
N PRO A 571 -14.73 -24.50 -1.17
CA PRO A 571 -15.04 -24.95 0.19
C PRO A 571 -13.76 -25.21 0.99
N GLY A 572 -13.58 -24.51 2.12
CA GLY A 572 -12.40 -24.62 2.99
C GLY A 572 -11.38 -23.47 2.90
N THR A 573 -11.64 -22.42 2.11
CA THR A 573 -10.81 -21.20 2.09
C THR A 573 -11.51 -20.05 2.82
N GLU A 574 -10.76 -19.34 3.68
CA GLU A 574 -11.29 -18.26 4.53
C GLU A 574 -11.67 -17.02 3.69
N VAL A 575 -12.78 -16.36 4.07
CA VAL A 575 -13.43 -15.28 3.30
C VAL A 575 -12.61 -13.97 3.38
N PHE A 576 -12.23 -13.39 2.23
CA PHE A 576 -11.19 -12.34 2.07
C PHE A 576 -11.73 -10.91 1.90
N GLN A 577 -11.66 -10.04 2.92
CA GLN A 577 -12.31 -8.69 2.83
C GLN A 577 -11.56 -7.52 3.45
N PHE A 578 -10.56 -7.79 4.29
CA PHE A 578 -9.66 -6.77 4.84
C PHE A 578 -8.18 -7.16 4.71
N CYS A 579 -7.94 -8.39 4.26
CA CYS A 579 -6.67 -9.09 4.30
C CYS A 579 -5.64 -8.66 3.23
N ASN A 580 -5.99 -7.73 2.34
CA ASN A 580 -5.14 -7.38 1.19
C ASN A 580 -4.20 -6.20 1.49
N CYS A 581 -4.45 -5.43 2.55
CA CYS A 581 -3.45 -4.50 3.05
C CYS A 581 -2.36 -5.28 3.80
N GLY A 582 -1.15 -5.22 3.29
CA GLY A 582 0.05 -5.66 4.00
C GLY A 582 1.25 -5.74 3.07
N TRP A 583 2.45 -5.72 3.66
CA TRP A 583 3.67 -5.76 2.88
C TRP A 583 3.81 -7.12 2.18
N PRO A 584 4.24 -7.20 0.91
CA PRO A 584 4.42 -8.50 0.25
C PRO A 584 5.51 -9.33 0.95
N ASN A 585 5.19 -10.56 1.38
CA ASN A 585 6.15 -11.41 2.09
C ASN A 585 7.45 -11.62 1.31
N HIS A 586 7.38 -11.73 -0.02
CA HIS A 586 8.57 -11.90 -0.86
C HIS A 586 9.55 -10.71 -0.83
N MET A 587 9.14 -9.57 -0.26
CA MET A 587 9.96 -8.38 -0.03
C MET A 587 10.27 -8.13 1.45
N LEU A 588 10.10 -9.12 2.34
CA LEU A 588 10.41 -8.98 3.77
C LEU A 588 11.88 -8.56 3.99
N LEU A 589 12.80 -9.19 3.25
CA LEU A 589 14.23 -8.93 3.29
C LEU A 589 14.69 -8.07 2.12
N PRO A 590 15.72 -7.23 2.29
CA PRO A 590 16.35 -6.54 1.18
C PRO A 590 17.07 -7.52 0.24
N LYS A 591 17.29 -7.14 -1.01
CA LYS A 591 17.95 -8.00 -2.01
C LYS A 591 19.32 -8.50 -1.57
N GLY A 592 20.15 -7.69 -0.91
CA GLY A 592 21.53 -8.08 -0.58
C GLY A 592 22.47 -7.98 -1.78
N SER A 593 23.63 -8.65 -1.71
CA SER A 593 24.58 -8.73 -2.84
C SER A 593 25.10 -10.16 -3.06
N PRO A 594 25.64 -10.49 -4.25
CA PRO A 594 26.23 -11.80 -4.51
C PRO A 594 27.33 -12.20 -3.53
N ASP A 595 28.18 -11.26 -3.14
CA ASP A 595 29.27 -11.50 -2.17
C ASP A 595 28.77 -11.58 -0.72
N GLY A 596 27.52 -11.16 -0.49
CA GLY A 596 26.95 -10.98 0.83
C GLY A 596 27.05 -9.53 1.31
N LEU A 597 25.92 -9.00 1.80
CA LEU A 597 25.88 -7.74 2.54
C LEU A 597 25.59 -8.01 4.00
N GLU A 598 26.36 -7.37 4.87
CA GLU A 598 26.12 -7.42 6.31
C GLU A 598 25.09 -6.39 6.76
N TYR A 599 24.17 -6.85 7.58
CA TYR A 599 23.13 -6.08 8.25
C TYR A 599 23.19 -6.34 9.76
N ASP A 600 22.72 -5.40 10.56
CA ASP A 600 22.50 -5.64 11.99
C ASP A 600 21.02 -6.00 12.20
N PHE A 601 20.77 -7.22 12.64
CA PHE A 601 19.45 -7.60 13.15
C PHE A 601 19.38 -7.22 14.62
N PHE A 602 18.25 -6.67 15.04
CA PHE A 602 18.01 -6.22 16.39
C PHE A 602 16.71 -6.80 16.93
N VAL A 603 16.74 -7.24 18.19
CA VAL A 603 15.56 -7.63 18.95
C VAL A 603 15.47 -6.81 20.22
N LEU A 604 14.28 -6.33 20.51
CA LEU A 604 13.87 -5.76 21.79
C LEU A 604 12.66 -6.54 22.29
N ILE A 605 12.68 -6.98 23.55
CA ILE A 605 11.49 -7.45 24.26
C ILE A 605 11.04 -6.36 25.23
N SER A 606 9.95 -5.69 24.93
CA SER A 606 9.36 -4.65 25.78
C SER A 606 8.28 -5.20 26.71
N ASP A 607 8.02 -4.48 27.80
CA ASP A 607 6.99 -4.83 28.78
C ASP A 607 5.58 -4.67 28.20
N TYR A 608 4.85 -5.77 28.07
CA TYR A 608 3.50 -5.78 27.51
C TYR A 608 2.54 -4.85 28.25
N ASN A 609 2.73 -4.62 29.56
CA ASN A 609 1.84 -3.72 30.30
C ASN A 609 1.92 -2.26 29.84
N GLN A 610 3.04 -1.86 29.23
CA GLN A 610 3.24 -0.53 28.66
C GLN A 610 2.87 -0.46 27.18
N ASP A 611 2.68 -1.61 26.54
CA ASP A 611 2.45 -1.74 25.11
C ASP A 611 1.00 -2.07 24.76
N ARG A 612 0.27 -2.73 25.67
CA ARG A 612 -1.10 -3.18 25.43
C ARG A 612 -2.07 -2.02 25.24
N VAL A 613 -3.00 -2.19 24.30
CA VAL A 613 -4.13 -1.29 24.06
C VAL A 613 -5.44 -2.04 24.30
N GLU A 614 -5.68 -3.07 23.48
CA GLU A 614 -6.81 -3.98 23.55
C GLU A 614 -6.30 -5.41 23.28
N GLU A 615 -6.91 -6.43 23.88
CA GLU A 615 -6.55 -7.82 23.60
C GLU A 615 -7.02 -8.21 22.20
N PHE A 616 -6.13 -8.85 21.44
CA PHE A 616 -6.45 -9.43 20.13
C PHE A 616 -5.57 -10.66 19.91
N ASN A 617 -6.01 -11.55 19.02
CA ASN A 617 -5.19 -12.68 18.60
C ASN A 617 -4.60 -12.37 17.22
N GLU A 618 -3.27 -12.30 17.18
CA GLU A 618 -2.47 -12.12 15.96
C GLU A 618 -2.63 -13.27 14.96
N ASN A 619 -3.11 -14.44 15.39
CA ASN A 619 -3.39 -15.59 14.53
C ASN A 619 -4.82 -15.62 13.99
N ASP A 620 -5.70 -14.70 14.40
CA ASP A 620 -7.02 -14.60 13.78
C ASP A 620 -6.87 -14.03 12.35
N THR A 621 -7.76 -14.47 11.46
CA THR A 621 -7.79 -14.04 10.06
C THR A 621 -7.75 -12.51 9.92
N CYS A 622 -6.83 -12.01 9.09
CA CYS A 622 -6.58 -10.59 8.80
C CYS A 622 -5.99 -9.74 9.94
N ASN A 623 -5.54 -10.31 11.06
CA ASN A 623 -4.81 -9.56 12.10
C ASN A 623 -3.27 -9.63 11.96
N ASP A 624 -2.79 -10.28 10.91
CA ASP A 624 -1.40 -10.70 10.69
C ASP A 624 -0.59 -9.73 9.80
N ALA A 625 -1.12 -8.54 9.49
CA ALA A 625 -0.39 -7.45 8.80
C ALA A 625 -0.55 -6.10 9.53
N HIS A 626 -0.82 -6.15 10.83
CA HIS A 626 -1.23 -4.97 11.59
C HIS A 626 -0.16 -3.90 11.74
N MET A 627 1.12 -4.22 11.49
CA MET A 627 2.21 -3.26 11.64
C MET A 627 2.08 -2.06 10.70
N PHE A 628 1.63 -2.27 9.45
CA PHE A 628 1.38 -1.19 8.48
C PHE A 628 -0.11 -0.93 8.25
N CYS A 629 -0.99 -1.86 8.62
CA CYS A 629 -2.41 -1.79 8.27
C CYS A 629 -3.36 -1.69 9.48
N GLY A 630 -2.82 -1.67 10.70
CA GLY A 630 -3.60 -1.68 11.93
C GLY A 630 -4.55 -2.89 12.01
N LEU A 631 -5.63 -2.75 12.77
CA LEU A 631 -6.68 -3.75 12.88
C LEU A 631 -8.01 -3.15 12.39
N ARG A 632 -8.80 -3.94 11.66
CA ARG A 632 -10.13 -3.50 11.19
C ARG A 632 -11.02 -3.13 12.37
N ASP A 633 -11.60 -1.93 12.30
CA ASP A 633 -12.55 -1.37 13.28
C ASP A 633 -12.05 -1.43 14.73
N ARG A 634 -10.73 -1.43 14.93
CA ARG A 634 -10.06 -1.54 16.23
C ARG A 634 -8.91 -0.55 16.33
N ARG A 635 -8.43 -0.34 17.55
CA ARG A 635 -7.25 0.50 17.80
C ARG A 635 -5.99 -0.19 17.29
N PHE A 636 -4.97 0.61 16.97
CA PHE A 636 -3.65 0.09 16.65
C PHE A 636 -3.12 -0.70 17.86
N PRO A 637 -2.67 -1.95 17.69
CA PRO A 637 -2.46 -2.90 18.79
C PRO A 637 -1.17 -2.67 19.61
N ASP A 638 -0.62 -1.45 19.61
CA ASP A 638 0.62 -1.10 20.27
C ASP A 638 0.59 0.37 20.73
N ALA A 639 0.58 0.59 22.04
CA ALA A 639 0.50 1.92 22.66
C ALA A 639 1.76 2.76 22.45
N ARG A 640 2.87 2.15 21.99
CA ARG A 640 4.11 2.87 21.67
C ARG A 640 3.96 3.65 20.38
N SER A 641 4.81 4.68 20.22
CA SER A 641 4.97 5.36 18.93
C SER A 641 5.39 4.35 17.87
N MET A 642 4.80 4.45 16.67
CA MET A 642 5.15 3.56 15.57
C MET A 642 6.63 3.79 15.20
N GLY A 643 7.39 2.69 15.05
CA GLY A 643 8.84 2.72 14.91
C GLY A 643 9.64 2.65 16.22
N TYR A 644 8.98 2.55 17.38
CA TYR A 644 9.66 2.34 18.67
C TYR A 644 10.58 1.10 18.64
N PRO A 645 11.86 1.22 19.05
CA PRO A 645 12.46 2.33 19.80
C PRO A 645 13.25 3.34 18.96
N PHE A 646 13.20 3.23 17.63
CA PHE A 646 14.08 3.97 16.71
C PHE A 646 13.45 5.23 16.12
N ASP A 647 12.17 5.50 16.36
CA ASP A 647 11.49 6.72 15.87
C ASP A 647 12.05 8.00 16.52
N ARG A 648 12.64 7.89 17.72
CA ARG A 648 13.24 9.03 18.45
C ARG A 648 14.75 9.06 18.35
N PHE A 649 15.30 10.25 18.57
CA PHE A 649 16.74 10.46 18.63
C PHE A 649 17.33 9.88 19.91
N THR A 650 18.59 9.46 19.82
CA THR A 650 19.37 8.97 20.95
C THR A 650 20.37 10.05 21.42
N PRO A 651 20.83 10.00 22.68
CA PRO A 651 21.89 10.88 23.15
C PRO A 651 23.13 10.79 22.25
N SER A 652 23.82 11.92 22.04
CA SER A 652 25.00 12.00 21.17
C SER A 652 26.17 11.12 21.62
N SER A 653 26.15 10.62 22.87
CA SER A 653 27.09 9.65 23.41
C SER A 653 26.95 8.26 22.81
N VAL A 654 25.79 7.91 22.25
CA VAL A 654 25.53 6.61 21.62
C VAL A 654 26.02 6.65 20.16
N LYS A 655 27.10 5.93 19.86
CA LYS A 655 27.76 5.95 18.54
C LYS A 655 27.48 4.72 17.69
N SER A 656 27.01 3.62 18.29
CA SER A 656 26.69 2.37 17.59
C SER A 656 25.41 1.75 18.12
N LEU A 657 24.81 0.85 17.33
CA LEU A 657 23.65 0.06 17.76
C LEU A 657 23.99 -0.86 18.95
N GLN A 658 25.23 -1.38 19.00
CA GLN A 658 25.71 -2.17 20.13
C GLN A 658 25.77 -1.34 21.42
N GLU A 659 26.24 -0.10 21.35
CA GLU A 659 26.23 0.83 22.49
C GLU A 659 24.81 1.20 22.93
N PHE A 660 23.88 1.34 21.98
CA PHE A 660 22.46 1.56 22.29
C PHE A 660 21.86 0.38 23.07
N ALA A 661 22.14 -0.85 22.65
CA ALA A 661 21.58 -2.06 23.26
C ALA A 661 22.26 -2.47 24.57
N ARG A 662 23.56 -2.20 24.73
CA ARG A 662 24.40 -2.69 25.85
C ARG A 662 23.83 -2.45 27.27
N PRO A 663 23.19 -1.30 27.59
CA PRO A 663 22.65 -1.07 28.93
C PRO A 663 21.42 -1.93 29.26
N TYR A 664 20.78 -2.55 28.27
CA TYR A 664 19.47 -3.17 28.39
C TYR A 664 19.55 -4.67 28.15
N GLY A 665 19.34 -5.47 29.20
CA GLY A 665 19.37 -6.94 29.10
C GLY A 665 18.30 -7.49 28.14
N ASN A 666 17.20 -6.78 27.94
CA ASN A 666 16.09 -7.13 27.07
C ASN A 666 16.32 -6.76 25.58
N MET A 667 17.54 -6.33 25.21
CA MET A 667 17.92 -6.03 23.83
C MET A 667 19.09 -6.92 23.38
N LYS A 668 19.10 -7.29 22.09
CA LYS A 668 20.25 -7.99 21.49
C LYS A 668 20.43 -7.58 20.03
N THR A 669 21.68 -7.54 19.59
CA THR A 669 22.06 -7.30 18.20
C THR A 669 22.82 -8.50 17.67
N THR A 670 22.60 -8.84 16.40
CA THR A 670 23.30 -9.94 15.72
C THR A 670 23.61 -9.54 14.29
N PRO A 671 24.88 -9.60 13.84
CA PRO A 671 25.22 -9.35 12.45
C PRO A 671 24.71 -10.51 11.59
N VAL A 672 24.05 -10.18 10.48
CA VAL A 672 23.47 -11.12 9.53
C VAL A 672 23.96 -10.80 8.12
N THR A 673 24.42 -11.82 7.41
CA THR A 673 24.80 -11.69 5.99
C THR A 673 23.63 -12.10 5.10
N ILE A 674 23.20 -11.22 4.19
CA ILE A 674 22.20 -11.53 3.16
C ILE A 674 22.93 -11.68 1.82
N ARG A 675 22.88 -12.88 1.25
CA ARG A 675 23.49 -13.21 -0.05
C ARG A 675 22.43 -13.35 -1.13
N PHE A 676 22.63 -12.58 -2.20
CA PHE A 676 21.79 -12.63 -3.38
C PHE A 676 22.31 -13.66 -4.38
N THR A 677 21.48 -14.66 -4.71
CA THR A 677 21.79 -15.62 -5.76
C THR A 677 21.06 -15.22 -7.03
N ASN A 678 21.80 -14.93 -8.11
CA ASN A 678 21.22 -14.54 -9.40
C ASN A 678 20.67 -15.76 -10.17
N THR A 679 19.80 -16.52 -9.52
CA THR A 679 19.08 -17.66 -10.08
C THR A 679 17.59 -17.37 -10.07
N VAL A 680 16.90 -17.89 -11.08
CA VAL A 680 15.45 -17.76 -11.21
C VAL A 680 14.82 -19.11 -10.86
N ILE A 681 13.99 -19.14 -9.83
CA ILE A 681 13.28 -20.34 -9.37
C ILE A 681 11.79 -20.18 -9.69
N ALA A 682 11.17 -21.18 -10.32
CA ALA A 682 9.73 -21.16 -10.53
C ALA A 682 9.00 -21.42 -9.20
N ARG A 683 7.91 -20.69 -8.94
CA ARG A 683 6.97 -21.04 -7.89
C ARG A 683 6.31 -22.37 -8.25
N THR A 684 6.48 -23.37 -7.38
CA THR A 684 5.81 -24.67 -7.45
C THR A 684 4.46 -24.64 -6.79
#